data_AF-A0AAV7DPX1-F1
#
_entry.id   AF-A0AAV7DPX1-F1
#
_cell.length_a   1.000
_cell.length_b   1.000
_cell.length_c   1.000
_cell.angle_alpha   90.00
_cell.angle_beta   90.00
_cell.angle_gamma   90.00
#
_symmetry.space_group_name_H-M   'P 1'
#
loop_
_entity.id
_entity.type
_entity.pdbx_description
1 polymer ?
#
loop_
_entity_poly.entity_id
_entity_poly.type
_entity_poly.pdbx_seq_one_letter_code
_entity_poly.pdbx_strand_id
1 'polypeptide(L)'
;MTIALGRVTKEESDLFDIMDDWLRRDRFVFVGWSGLLLFPCAYFALGGWFTGTTFVTSWYTHGLASSYLEGCNFLTAAVSTPANSLAHSLLLLWGPEAQGILLVGFMLRQFELARSVQLRPYNAIAFSGPIAVFVSVFLIYPLGQSGWFFAPSFGVAAIFRFILFFQGFHNWTLNPFHMMGVAGVLGAALLCAIHGATVENTLFEDGDGANTFRAFNPTQAEETYSMVTANRFWSQIFGVAFSNKRWLHFFMLFVPVTGLWMSALGVVGLALNLRAYDFVSQEIRAAEDPEFETFTQKKYSLKRRFYPVETLFNGTLALAGRDQETTGFAWWAGNARLINLSGKLLGAHVAHAGLIVFWAGAMNLFEVAHFVPEKPMYEQGLILLPHLATLGWGVGPGGEVIDTFPYFVSGVLHLISSAVLGFGGIYHALIGPETLEESFPFFGYYSRLFILGAYMIPGPGGGGDVLYPFFGFIACCFVWFNNTAYPSEFYGPTGPEASQAQAFTFLVRDQRLGANVGSAQGPTGLGETMRFWDLRAPWLEPLRGPNGLDLSRLKKDIQPWQERRSAEYMTHAPLGSLNSVGGVATEINAVNYVSPRSWLATSHFVLGFFLFVGHLWHAGRARAAAAGFEKGIDRDFEPVLSMTPLN
;
A
#
# COMPACT_ATOMS: atom_id res chain seq x y z
N MET A 1 26.63 -52.15 15.70
CA MET A 1 28.08 -51.95 15.87
C MET A 1 28.26 -50.57 16.47
N THR A 2 28.45 -50.52 17.78
CA THR A 2 28.50 -49.32 18.61
C THR A 2 29.91 -48.76 18.51
N ILE A 3 30.10 -47.59 17.90
CA ILE A 3 31.40 -46.90 17.94
C ILE A 3 31.37 -45.99 19.17
N ALA A 4 32.12 -46.42 20.19
CA ALA A 4 32.44 -45.62 21.36
C ALA A 4 33.34 -44.46 20.94
N LEU A 5 32.82 -43.23 21.00
CA LEU A 5 33.65 -42.03 21.06
C LEU A 5 34.02 -41.82 22.53
N GLY A 6 35.33 -41.84 22.80
CA GLY A 6 35.90 -41.77 24.13
C GLY A 6 35.43 -40.55 24.91
N ARG A 7 35.30 -40.75 26.23
CA ARG A 7 35.22 -39.67 27.21
C ARG A 7 36.44 -38.75 27.03
N VAL A 8 36.22 -37.57 26.48
CA VAL A 8 37.13 -36.44 26.64
C VAL A 8 36.98 -35.97 28.10
N THR A 9 38.09 -35.98 28.82
CA THR A 9 38.22 -35.38 30.14
C THR A 9 37.76 -33.92 30.09
N LYS A 10 37.03 -33.47 31.12
CA LYS A 10 36.70 -32.05 31.37
C LYS A 10 38.01 -31.23 31.35
N GLU A 11 38.38 -30.70 30.20
CA GLU A 11 39.17 -29.48 30.12
C GLU A 11 38.22 -28.35 30.51
N GLU A 12 38.72 -27.40 31.31
CA GLU A 12 37.95 -26.21 31.69
C GLU A 12 37.41 -25.56 30.41
N SER A 13 36.09 -25.37 30.32
CA SER A 13 35.49 -24.65 29.20
C SER A 13 36.14 -23.27 29.12
N ASP A 14 36.91 -23.02 28.06
CA ASP A 14 37.54 -21.72 27.87
C ASP A 14 36.44 -20.66 27.61
N LEU A 15 36.77 -19.39 27.80
CA LEU A 15 35.85 -18.27 27.62
C LEU A 15 35.14 -18.32 26.26
N PHE A 16 35.84 -18.77 25.21
CA PHE A 16 35.26 -18.93 23.88
C PHE A 16 34.09 -19.93 23.86
N ASP A 17 34.23 -21.09 24.50
CA ASP A 17 33.20 -22.12 24.52
C ASP A 17 31.98 -21.68 25.33
N ILE A 18 32.22 -21.01 26.46
CA ILE A 18 31.15 -20.42 27.28
C ILE A 18 30.38 -19.35 26.49
N MET A 19 31.08 -18.54 25.71
CA MET A 19 30.46 -17.52 24.85
C MET A 19 29.70 -18.15 23.68
N ASP A 20 30.25 -19.16 22.99
CA ASP A 20 29.58 -19.88 21.91
C ASP A 20 28.27 -20.51 22.40
N ASP A 21 28.33 -21.19 23.55
CA ASP A 21 27.17 -21.77 24.21
C ASP A 21 26.11 -20.71 24.55
N TRP A 22 26.51 -19.53 25.02
CA TRP A 22 25.58 -18.44 25.33
C TRP A 22 24.94 -17.85 24.07
N LEU A 23 25.73 -17.63 23.02
CA LEU A 23 25.28 -17.04 21.76
C LEU A 23 24.32 -17.98 21.02
N ARG A 24 24.54 -19.29 21.08
CA ARG A 24 23.74 -20.29 20.36
C ARG A 24 22.52 -20.80 21.11
N ARG A 25 22.22 -20.30 22.31
CA ARG A 25 21.05 -20.76 23.07
C ARG A 25 19.77 -20.61 22.27
N ASP A 26 18.92 -21.62 22.37
CA ASP A 26 17.58 -21.57 21.82
C ASP A 26 16.73 -20.60 22.66
N ARG A 27 16.30 -19.52 22.03
CA ARG A 27 15.61 -18.38 22.63
C ARG A 27 14.66 -17.81 21.60
N PHE A 28 13.69 -17.02 22.07
CA PHE A 28 12.72 -16.34 21.20
C PHE A 28 13.39 -15.60 20.02
N VAL A 29 14.52 -14.92 20.27
CA VAL A 29 15.41 -14.42 19.22
C VAL A 29 16.76 -15.11 19.36
N PHE A 30 17.06 -16.04 18.45
CA PHE A 30 18.39 -16.62 18.33
C PHE A 30 19.44 -15.50 18.17
N VAL A 31 20.58 -15.56 18.86
CA VAL A 31 21.61 -14.52 18.75
C VAL A 31 22.67 -14.94 17.72
N GLY A 32 23.44 -15.98 18.04
CA GLY A 32 24.55 -16.46 17.24
C GLY A 32 25.72 -15.48 17.17
N TRP A 33 26.88 -15.96 16.68
CA TRP A 33 28.02 -15.09 16.40
C TRP A 33 27.67 -14.05 15.35
N SER A 34 26.86 -14.43 14.36
CA SER A 34 26.32 -13.51 13.35
C SER A 34 25.49 -12.37 13.96
N GLY A 35 24.83 -12.60 15.09
CA GLY A 35 24.02 -11.62 15.81
C GLY A 35 24.83 -10.42 16.31
N LEU A 36 26.10 -10.63 16.65
CA LEU A 36 27.00 -9.56 17.10
C LEU A 36 27.23 -8.51 16.01
N LEU A 37 27.17 -8.91 14.74
CA LEU A 37 27.23 -8.01 13.60
C LEU A 37 25.84 -7.51 13.20
N LEU A 38 24.88 -8.45 13.08
CA LEU A 38 23.55 -8.17 12.56
C LEU A 38 22.79 -7.16 13.42
N PHE A 39 22.65 -7.39 14.73
CA PHE A 39 21.76 -6.58 15.56
C PHE A 39 22.16 -5.11 15.66
N PRO A 40 23.42 -4.74 15.96
CA PRO A 40 23.79 -3.32 16.01
C PRO A 40 23.65 -2.67 14.64
N CYS A 41 24.10 -3.31 13.56
CA CYS A 41 24.00 -2.75 12.21
C CYS A 41 22.53 -2.58 11.75
N ALA A 42 21.67 -3.58 12.02
CA ALA A 42 20.24 -3.50 11.73
C ALA A 42 19.58 -2.35 12.50
N TYR A 43 19.87 -2.26 13.79
CA TYR A 43 19.30 -1.26 14.68
C TYR A 43 19.68 0.15 14.25
N PHE A 44 20.96 0.40 13.97
CA PHE A 44 21.42 1.72 13.51
C PHE A 44 20.93 2.05 12.10
N ALA A 45 20.88 1.09 11.17
CA ALA A 45 20.34 1.31 9.83
C ALA A 45 18.87 1.72 9.87
N LEU A 46 18.04 0.94 10.57
CA LEU A 46 16.61 1.18 10.67
C LEU A 46 16.30 2.42 11.53
N GLY A 47 16.96 2.54 12.68
CA GLY A 47 16.83 3.70 13.57
C GLY A 47 17.29 4.99 12.90
N GLY A 48 18.38 4.96 12.13
CA GLY A 48 18.86 6.08 11.34
C GLY A 48 17.87 6.49 10.25
N TRP A 49 17.25 5.52 9.56
CA TRP A 49 16.21 5.81 8.58
C TRP A 49 14.96 6.45 9.21
N PHE A 50 14.47 5.92 10.34
CA PHE A 50 13.34 6.51 11.06
C PHE A 50 13.67 7.91 11.58
N THR A 51 14.85 8.07 12.18
CA THR A 51 15.29 9.39 12.69
C THR A 51 15.39 10.40 11.56
N GLY A 52 16.00 10.00 10.44
CA GLY A 52 16.17 10.86 9.27
C GLY A 52 14.85 11.27 8.63
N THR A 53 13.98 10.31 8.32
CA THR A 53 12.65 10.58 7.75
C THR A 53 11.72 11.34 8.71
N THR A 54 11.97 11.30 10.01
CA THR A 54 11.14 12.02 10.99
C THR A 54 11.62 13.44 11.21
N PHE A 55 12.93 13.66 11.31
CA PHE A 55 13.46 14.93 11.84
C PHE A 55 14.47 15.66 10.95
N VAL A 56 15.03 15.02 9.91
CA VAL A 56 16.23 15.52 9.22
C VAL A 56 15.89 16.12 7.85
N THR A 57 16.36 17.34 7.65
CA THR A 57 16.24 18.08 6.37
C THR A 57 17.29 17.66 5.34
N SER A 58 16.92 17.79 4.08
CA SER A 58 17.82 17.67 2.92
C SER A 58 17.99 19.01 2.20
N TRP A 59 17.66 20.13 2.87
CA TRP A 59 17.76 21.47 2.30
C TRP A 59 19.19 21.81 1.87
N TYR A 60 20.19 21.44 2.67
CA TYR A 60 21.60 21.77 2.41
C TYR A 60 22.27 20.87 1.38
N THR A 61 21.71 19.71 1.07
CA THR A 61 22.27 18.76 0.09
C THR A 61 21.52 18.77 -1.23
N HIS A 62 20.19 18.91 -1.19
CA HIS A 62 19.32 18.85 -2.35
C HIS A 62 18.34 20.03 -2.50
N GLY A 63 18.25 20.94 -1.52
CA GLY A 63 17.23 21.99 -1.51
C GLY A 63 15.81 21.44 -1.34
N LEU A 64 15.66 20.34 -0.60
CA LEU A 64 14.39 19.64 -0.41
C LEU A 64 14.01 19.53 1.06
N ALA A 65 12.73 19.72 1.36
CA ALA A 65 12.12 19.16 2.57
C ALA A 65 12.06 17.64 2.44
N SER A 66 12.46 16.91 3.48
CA SER A 66 12.59 15.45 3.43
C SER A 66 12.10 14.72 4.68
N SER A 67 11.54 15.43 5.66
CA SER A 67 11.11 14.84 6.92
C SER A 67 9.66 15.15 7.31
N TYR A 68 9.08 14.32 8.17
CA TYR A 68 7.76 14.57 8.77
C TYR A 68 7.72 15.92 9.50
N LEU A 69 8.82 16.31 10.16
CA LEU A 69 8.97 17.61 10.81
C LEU A 69 8.82 18.78 9.83
N GLU A 70 9.23 18.61 8.58
CA GLU A 70 9.11 19.62 7.52
C GLU A 70 7.80 19.50 6.72
N GLY A 71 6.90 18.60 7.12
CA GLY A 71 5.59 18.40 6.48
C GLY A 71 5.56 17.37 5.35
N CYS A 72 6.62 16.56 5.17
CA CYS A 72 6.55 15.41 4.27
C CYS A 72 5.61 14.32 4.82
N ASN A 73 5.10 13.46 3.93
CA ASN A 73 4.34 12.26 4.29
C ASN A 73 5.18 11.00 4.04
N PHE A 74 4.63 9.81 4.32
CA PHE A 74 5.35 8.54 4.16
C PHE A 74 5.92 8.34 2.74
N LEU A 75 5.24 8.86 1.71
CA LEU A 75 5.69 8.73 0.34
C LEU A 75 6.84 9.70 0.02
N THR A 76 6.84 10.90 0.61
CA THR A 76 7.80 11.96 0.26
C THR A 76 8.96 12.10 1.23
N ALA A 77 8.85 11.58 2.45
CA ALA A 77 9.93 11.59 3.42
C ALA A 77 11.09 10.69 2.94
N ALA A 78 12.33 11.14 3.15
CA ALA A 78 13.52 10.43 2.72
C ALA A 78 14.73 10.79 3.59
N VAL A 79 15.66 9.84 3.72
CA VAL A 79 17.04 10.18 4.05
C VAL A 79 17.79 10.38 2.74
N SER A 80 18.03 11.65 2.39
CA SER A 80 18.67 11.98 1.11
C SER A 80 20.18 11.78 1.11
N THR A 81 20.72 11.66 -0.10
CA THR A 81 22.16 11.51 -0.31
C THR A 81 22.92 12.79 0.06
N PRO A 82 24.23 12.70 0.31
CA PRO A 82 25.06 13.87 0.55
C PRO A 82 25.19 14.75 -0.70
N ALA A 83 25.53 16.02 -0.52
CA ALA A 83 25.80 16.94 -1.62
C ALA A 83 26.92 16.41 -2.55
N ASN A 84 26.82 16.69 -3.85
CA ASN A 84 27.82 16.20 -4.83
C ASN A 84 29.25 16.71 -4.54
N SER A 85 29.40 17.85 -3.86
CA SER A 85 30.70 18.38 -3.41
C SER A 85 31.43 17.45 -2.42
N LEU A 86 30.72 16.53 -1.78
CA LEU A 86 31.28 15.54 -0.85
C LEU A 86 31.78 14.28 -1.58
N ALA A 87 31.59 14.18 -2.90
CA ALA A 87 32.01 13.07 -3.74
C ALA A 87 31.71 11.71 -3.10
N HIS A 88 32.74 10.90 -2.84
CA HIS A 88 32.64 9.58 -2.20
C HIS A 88 33.13 9.59 -0.75
N SER A 89 33.12 10.75 -0.08
CA SER A 89 33.49 10.85 1.33
C SER A 89 32.68 9.86 2.17
N LEU A 90 33.37 9.12 3.04
CA LEU A 90 32.74 8.18 3.97
C LEU A 90 31.86 8.89 5.02
N LEU A 91 31.93 10.22 5.13
CA LEU A 91 31.12 11.02 6.06
C LEU A 91 31.08 10.41 7.47
N LEU A 92 32.27 10.13 8.02
CA LEU A 92 32.40 9.35 9.24
C LEU A 92 31.85 10.10 10.47
N LEU A 93 30.63 9.69 10.84
CA LEU A 93 30.22 9.51 12.23
C LEU A 93 29.36 8.22 12.37
N TRP A 94 28.52 7.87 11.37
CA TRP A 94 27.88 6.55 11.12
C TRP A 94 27.23 6.49 9.70
N GLY A 95 28.03 6.41 8.64
CA GLY A 95 27.55 6.48 7.25
C GLY A 95 26.79 5.24 6.73
N PRO A 96 26.39 5.23 5.43
CA PRO A 96 25.64 4.15 4.77
C PRO A 96 26.38 2.80 4.74
N GLU A 97 27.65 2.74 5.15
CA GLU A 97 28.42 1.51 5.31
C GLU A 97 27.77 0.55 6.33
N ALA A 98 27.04 1.08 7.32
CA ALA A 98 26.30 0.28 8.30
C ALA A 98 25.21 -0.62 7.66
N GLN A 99 24.64 -0.20 6.52
CA GLN A 99 23.58 -0.95 5.84
C GLN A 99 24.13 -2.11 4.99
N GLY A 100 25.32 -1.98 4.41
CA GLY A 100 25.99 -3.09 3.72
C GLY A 100 26.42 -4.19 4.69
N ILE A 101 26.90 -3.80 5.88
CA ILE A 101 27.36 -4.70 6.93
C ILE A 101 26.18 -5.46 7.58
N LEU A 102 25.01 -4.83 7.70
CA LEU A 102 23.75 -5.47 8.09
C LEU A 102 23.42 -6.71 7.22
N LEU A 103 23.44 -6.56 5.89
CA LEU A 103 23.06 -7.64 4.97
C LEU A 103 24.04 -8.82 5.06
N VAL A 104 25.33 -8.53 5.26
CA VAL A 104 26.36 -9.55 5.51
C VAL A 104 26.07 -10.29 6.83
N GLY A 105 25.76 -9.57 7.91
CA GLY A 105 25.36 -10.17 9.19
C GLY A 105 24.15 -11.09 9.06
N PHE A 106 23.15 -10.70 8.26
CA PHE A 106 21.95 -11.53 8.03
C PHE A 106 22.26 -12.80 7.21
N MET A 107 23.11 -12.71 6.18
CA MET A 107 23.52 -13.88 5.40
C MET A 107 24.34 -14.87 6.27
N LEU A 108 25.27 -14.35 7.08
CA LEU A 108 26.03 -15.15 8.04
C LEU A 108 25.11 -15.86 9.04
N ARG A 109 24.06 -15.18 9.50
CA ARG A 109 23.04 -15.78 10.35
C ARG A 109 22.30 -16.93 9.68
N GLN A 110 21.95 -16.79 8.41
CA GLN A 110 21.31 -17.87 7.66
C GLN A 110 22.22 -19.10 7.53
N PHE A 111 23.53 -18.90 7.32
CA PHE A 111 24.51 -19.99 7.36
C PHE A 111 24.64 -20.62 8.75
N GLU A 112 24.72 -19.79 9.79
CA GLU A 112 24.86 -20.24 11.18
C GLU A 112 23.66 -21.07 11.63
N LEU A 113 22.43 -20.60 11.37
CA LEU A 113 21.21 -21.34 11.66
C LEU A 113 21.13 -22.63 10.86
N ALA A 114 21.38 -22.58 9.55
CA ALA A 114 21.37 -23.78 8.71
C ALA A 114 22.35 -24.84 9.22
N ARG A 115 23.54 -24.43 9.68
CA ARG A 115 24.52 -25.34 10.30
C ARG A 115 24.02 -25.89 11.65
N SER A 116 23.44 -25.05 12.50
CA SER A 116 22.93 -25.46 13.82
C SER A 116 21.76 -26.45 13.73
N VAL A 117 20.88 -26.30 12.74
CA VAL A 117 19.76 -27.23 12.49
C VAL A 117 20.06 -28.30 11.42
N GLN A 118 21.32 -28.42 10.98
CA GLN A 118 21.78 -29.41 10.01
C GLN A 118 21.04 -29.39 8.64
N LEU A 119 20.61 -28.21 8.20
CA LEU A 119 20.03 -27.98 6.88
C LEU A 119 21.07 -27.48 5.87
N ARG A 120 20.81 -27.72 4.58
CA ARG A 120 21.64 -27.19 3.49
C ARG A 120 21.41 -25.67 3.37
N PRO A 121 22.44 -24.82 3.16
CA PRO A 121 22.32 -23.37 3.29
C PRO A 121 21.74 -22.66 2.05
N TYR A 122 20.73 -23.23 1.38
CA TYR A 122 20.14 -22.66 0.16
C TYR A 122 19.46 -21.31 0.39
N ASN A 123 18.93 -21.08 1.59
CA ASN A 123 18.36 -19.76 1.95
C ASN A 123 19.44 -18.66 1.96
N ALA A 124 20.62 -18.97 2.51
CA ALA A 124 21.76 -18.05 2.50
C ALA A 124 22.25 -17.79 1.06
N ILE A 125 22.31 -18.83 0.23
CA ILE A 125 22.66 -18.70 -1.20
C ILE A 125 21.64 -17.83 -1.94
N ALA A 126 20.34 -18.01 -1.70
CA ALA A 126 19.30 -17.19 -2.31
C ALA A 126 19.43 -15.71 -1.91
N PHE A 127 19.83 -15.44 -0.66
CA PHE A 127 20.04 -14.08 -0.15
C PHE A 127 21.24 -13.35 -0.79
N SER A 128 22.06 -14.05 -1.57
CA SER A 128 23.10 -13.40 -2.40
C SER A 128 22.52 -12.45 -3.46
N GLY A 129 21.32 -12.72 -3.99
CA GLY A 129 20.64 -11.85 -4.97
C GLY A 129 20.35 -10.45 -4.40
N PRO A 130 19.64 -10.35 -3.25
CA PRO A 130 19.46 -9.09 -2.53
C PRO A 130 20.76 -8.34 -2.21
N ILE A 131 21.81 -9.05 -1.76
CA ILE A 131 23.13 -8.45 -1.51
C ILE A 131 23.71 -7.87 -2.80
N ALA A 132 23.68 -8.61 -3.90
CA ALA A 132 24.21 -8.16 -5.18
C ALA A 132 23.49 -6.89 -5.68
N VAL A 133 22.17 -6.82 -5.53
CA VAL A 133 21.39 -5.61 -5.89
C VAL A 133 21.74 -4.44 -4.99
N PHE A 134 21.76 -4.64 -3.67
CA PHE A 134 22.09 -3.56 -2.73
C PHE A 134 23.50 -3.00 -3.00
N VAL A 135 24.50 -3.87 -3.09
CA VAL A 135 25.89 -3.48 -3.32
C VAL A 135 26.04 -2.81 -4.69
N SER A 136 25.42 -3.35 -5.75
CA SER A 136 25.53 -2.73 -7.07
C SER A 136 24.87 -1.36 -7.16
N VAL A 137 23.68 -1.19 -6.60
CA VAL A 137 22.87 0.03 -6.73
C VAL A 137 23.29 1.13 -5.76
N PHE A 138 23.54 0.78 -4.49
CA PHE A 138 23.82 1.78 -3.45
C PHE A 138 25.31 2.03 -3.23
N LEU A 139 26.20 1.13 -3.70
CA LEU A 139 27.65 1.28 -3.55
C LEU A 139 28.36 1.41 -4.90
N ILE A 140 28.32 0.37 -5.75
CA ILE A 140 29.13 0.35 -6.99
C ILE A 140 28.69 1.44 -7.97
N TYR A 141 27.38 1.59 -8.18
CA TYR A 141 26.85 2.60 -9.09
C TYR A 141 27.32 4.02 -8.75
N PRO A 142 27.07 4.57 -7.54
CA PRO A 142 27.54 5.90 -7.19
C PRO A 142 29.07 6.00 -7.12
N LEU A 143 29.80 4.93 -6.77
CA LEU A 143 31.27 4.90 -6.84
C LEU A 143 31.82 5.09 -8.25
N GLY A 144 31.11 4.59 -9.28
CA GLY A 144 31.45 4.83 -10.69
C GLY A 144 31.01 6.22 -11.20
N GLN A 145 30.00 6.83 -10.56
CA GLN A 145 29.57 8.20 -10.83
C GLN A 145 30.40 9.22 -10.01
N SER A 146 30.08 10.51 -10.11
CA SER A 146 30.89 11.57 -9.47
C SER A 146 30.78 11.64 -7.94
N GLY A 147 29.83 10.93 -7.31
CA GLY A 147 29.67 10.94 -5.87
C GLY A 147 28.41 10.24 -5.38
N TRP A 148 28.27 10.11 -4.05
CA TRP A 148 27.11 9.52 -3.37
C TRP A 148 25.79 10.23 -3.70
N PHE A 149 25.84 11.48 -4.13
CA PHE A 149 24.68 12.26 -4.57
C PHE A 149 23.81 11.51 -5.60
N PHE A 150 24.44 10.73 -6.48
CA PHE A 150 23.76 9.95 -7.54
C PHE A 150 23.25 8.58 -7.08
N ALA A 151 23.56 8.16 -5.85
CA ALA A 151 22.94 6.97 -5.27
C ALA A 151 21.43 7.20 -5.06
N PRO A 152 20.62 6.14 -4.95
CA PRO A 152 19.25 6.30 -4.52
C PRO A 152 19.21 6.81 -3.08
N SER A 153 18.41 7.85 -2.84
CA SER A 153 18.05 8.28 -1.48
C SER A 153 17.01 7.33 -0.87
N PHE A 154 17.04 7.15 0.46
CA PHE A 154 16.17 6.21 1.15
C PHE A 154 14.79 6.80 1.46
N GLY A 155 13.90 6.81 0.45
CA GLY A 155 12.49 7.21 0.57
C GLY A 155 11.68 6.79 -0.65
N VAL A 156 10.36 6.68 -0.54
CA VAL A 156 9.53 6.10 -1.61
C VAL A 156 9.59 6.92 -2.89
N ALA A 157 9.29 8.22 -2.82
CA ALA A 157 9.37 9.14 -3.97
C ALA A 157 10.81 9.32 -4.47
N ALA A 158 11.80 9.23 -3.57
CA ALA A 158 13.21 9.27 -3.93
C ALA A 158 13.64 8.07 -4.80
N ILE A 159 13.17 6.86 -4.49
CA ILE A 159 13.40 5.68 -5.34
C ILE A 159 12.67 5.82 -6.68
N PHE A 160 11.44 6.36 -6.71
CA PHE A 160 10.77 6.64 -7.98
C PHE A 160 11.54 7.63 -8.85
N ARG A 161 12.09 8.69 -8.24
CA ARG A 161 13.00 9.61 -8.92
C ARG A 161 14.22 8.88 -9.50
N PHE A 162 14.82 7.97 -8.74
CA PHE A 162 15.98 7.20 -9.19
C PHE A 162 15.66 6.30 -10.40
N ILE A 163 14.50 5.63 -10.39
CA ILE A 163 14.02 4.81 -11.53
C ILE A 163 13.86 5.69 -12.78
N LEU A 164 13.24 6.85 -12.63
CA LEU A 164 13.05 7.82 -13.71
C LEU A 164 14.38 8.38 -14.23
N PHE A 165 15.32 8.67 -13.33
CA PHE A 165 16.68 9.06 -13.67
C PHE A 165 17.40 7.96 -14.48
N PHE A 166 17.34 6.71 -14.05
CA PHE A 166 17.92 5.57 -14.78
C PHE A 166 17.30 5.40 -16.16
N GLN A 167 15.99 5.62 -16.28
CA GLN A 167 15.32 5.56 -17.57
C GLN A 167 15.74 6.72 -18.50
N GLY A 168 15.81 7.94 -17.98
CA GLY A 168 16.17 9.13 -18.74
C GLY A 168 17.64 9.11 -19.20
N PHE A 169 18.56 8.88 -18.27
CA PHE A 169 20.00 9.01 -18.50
C PHE A 169 20.65 7.73 -19.01
N HIS A 170 20.15 6.56 -18.64
CA HIS A 170 20.77 5.28 -19.01
C HIS A 170 19.95 4.44 -20.00
N ASN A 171 18.72 4.84 -20.32
CA ASN A 171 17.78 4.02 -21.08
C ASN A 171 17.64 2.62 -20.50
N TRP A 172 17.56 2.51 -19.17
CA TRP A 172 17.76 1.26 -18.45
C TRP A 172 16.84 0.11 -18.90
N THR A 173 15.60 0.40 -19.30
CA THR A 173 14.69 -0.62 -19.85
C THR A 173 15.12 -1.24 -21.18
N LEU A 174 16.06 -0.63 -21.91
CA LEU A 174 16.65 -1.23 -23.13
C LEU A 174 17.81 -2.18 -22.79
N ASN A 175 18.33 -2.14 -21.56
CA ASN A 175 19.44 -2.98 -21.17
C ASN A 175 19.00 -4.45 -21.03
N PRO A 176 19.62 -5.42 -21.73
CA PRO A 176 19.24 -6.82 -21.67
C PRO A 176 19.41 -7.42 -20.25
N PHE A 177 20.37 -6.93 -19.47
CA PHE A 177 20.55 -7.34 -18.07
C PHE A 177 19.36 -6.92 -17.20
N HIS A 178 18.80 -5.73 -17.45
CA HIS A 178 17.56 -5.31 -16.81
C HIS A 178 16.38 -6.18 -17.25
N MET A 179 16.25 -6.47 -18.55
CA MET A 179 15.18 -7.33 -19.07
C MET A 179 15.21 -8.73 -18.46
N MET A 180 16.41 -9.32 -18.32
CA MET A 180 16.59 -10.59 -17.61
C MET A 180 16.21 -10.49 -16.13
N GLY A 181 16.50 -9.36 -15.48
CA GLY A 181 16.03 -9.06 -14.13
C GLY A 181 14.51 -9.01 -14.02
N VAL A 182 13.85 -8.28 -14.92
CA VAL A 182 12.39 -8.20 -15.00
C VAL A 182 11.79 -9.59 -15.23
N ALA A 183 12.35 -10.38 -16.17
CA ALA A 183 11.92 -11.75 -16.42
C ALA A 183 12.07 -12.65 -15.19
N GLY A 184 13.17 -12.51 -14.42
CA GLY A 184 13.37 -13.26 -13.18
C GLY A 184 12.40 -12.88 -12.07
N VAL A 185 12.12 -11.59 -11.86
CA VAL A 185 11.18 -11.12 -10.82
C VAL A 185 9.73 -11.44 -11.18
N LEU A 186 9.30 -11.14 -12.41
CA LEU A 186 7.95 -11.51 -12.87
C LEU A 186 7.78 -13.03 -12.97
N GLY A 187 8.82 -13.74 -13.40
CA GLY A 187 8.86 -15.20 -13.40
C GLY A 187 8.76 -15.79 -12.00
N ALA A 188 9.36 -15.17 -10.99
CA ALA A 188 9.22 -15.58 -9.60
C ALA A 188 7.80 -15.36 -9.06
N ALA A 189 7.18 -14.22 -9.37
CA ALA A 189 5.78 -13.96 -9.02
C ALA A 189 4.84 -14.99 -9.68
N LEU A 190 5.06 -15.29 -10.97
CA LEU A 190 4.34 -16.34 -11.70
C LEU A 190 4.53 -17.70 -11.04
N LEU A 191 5.78 -18.11 -10.76
CA LEU A 191 6.10 -19.39 -10.14
C LEU A 191 5.51 -19.52 -8.73
N CYS A 192 5.51 -18.45 -7.95
CA CYS A 192 4.91 -18.42 -6.62
C CYS A 192 3.39 -18.64 -6.70
N ALA A 193 2.71 -17.87 -7.55
CA ALA A 193 1.26 -17.97 -7.73
C ALA A 193 0.84 -19.33 -8.30
N ILE A 194 1.50 -19.78 -9.38
CA ILE A 194 1.15 -21.04 -10.05
C ILE A 194 1.45 -22.25 -9.16
N HIS A 195 2.55 -22.25 -8.41
CA HIS A 195 2.89 -23.34 -7.52
C HIS A 195 1.90 -23.44 -6.36
N GLY A 196 1.64 -22.32 -5.67
CA GLY A 196 0.67 -22.27 -4.58
C GLY A 196 -0.71 -22.73 -5.03
N ALA A 197 -1.22 -22.17 -6.13
CA ALA A 197 -2.53 -22.55 -6.67
C ALA A 197 -2.58 -24.03 -7.10
N THR A 198 -1.52 -24.56 -7.71
CA THR A 198 -1.49 -25.96 -8.14
C THR A 198 -1.51 -26.91 -6.93
N VAL A 199 -0.75 -26.61 -5.88
CA VAL A 199 -0.72 -27.42 -4.66
C VAL A 199 -2.12 -27.45 -4.03
N GLU A 200 -2.72 -26.29 -3.80
CA GLU A 200 -4.06 -26.19 -3.18
C GLU A 200 -5.16 -26.89 -4.00
N ASN A 201 -5.06 -26.89 -5.33
CA ASN A 201 -6.06 -27.54 -6.21
C ASN A 201 -5.76 -29.01 -6.51
N THR A 202 -4.69 -29.57 -5.92
CA THR A 202 -4.34 -31.00 -6.07
C THR A 202 -4.14 -31.69 -4.72
N LEU A 203 -4.66 -31.10 -3.64
CA LEU A 203 -4.64 -31.68 -2.30
C LEU A 203 -5.33 -33.05 -2.30
N PHE A 204 -4.80 -33.96 -1.48
CA PHE A 204 -5.54 -35.15 -1.08
C PHE A 204 -6.62 -34.76 -0.07
N GLU A 205 -7.72 -35.52 -0.06
CA GLU A 205 -8.76 -35.39 0.96
C GLU A 205 -8.31 -36.08 2.24
N ASP A 206 -7.47 -35.38 3.03
CA ASP A 206 -6.87 -35.90 4.27
C ASP A 206 -7.70 -35.57 5.52
N GLY A 207 -8.93 -35.03 5.37
CA GLY A 207 -9.86 -34.75 6.47
C GLY A 207 -11.27 -34.37 6.00
N ASP A 208 -12.25 -34.51 6.89
CA ASP A 208 -13.70 -34.36 6.57
C ASP A 208 -14.18 -32.89 6.49
N GLY A 209 -13.30 -31.93 6.70
CA GLY A 209 -13.63 -30.52 6.75
C GLY A 209 -13.66 -29.88 5.36
N ALA A 210 -14.67 -29.06 5.08
CA ALA A 210 -14.69 -28.24 3.86
C ALA A 210 -13.53 -27.22 3.79
N ASN A 211 -12.94 -26.87 4.94
CA ASN A 211 -11.67 -26.15 5.02
C ASN A 211 -10.53 -27.17 5.20
N THR A 212 -9.66 -27.26 4.19
CA THR A 212 -8.62 -28.29 4.07
C THR A 212 -7.36 -28.01 4.88
N PHE A 213 -7.16 -26.81 5.45
CA PHE A 213 -5.91 -26.48 6.16
C PHE A 213 -5.66 -27.38 7.39
N ARG A 214 -6.72 -27.81 8.09
CA ARG A 214 -6.60 -28.66 9.30
C ARG A 214 -6.26 -30.11 8.99
N ALA A 215 -6.37 -30.53 7.73
CA ALA A 215 -6.01 -31.87 7.29
C ALA A 215 -4.50 -32.08 7.16
N PHE A 216 -3.69 -31.01 7.28
CA PHE A 216 -2.24 -31.09 7.24
C PHE A 216 -1.61 -31.24 8.63
N ASN A 217 -0.69 -32.20 8.76
CA ASN A 217 0.16 -32.37 9.93
C ASN A 217 1.64 -32.13 9.55
N PRO A 218 2.37 -31.22 10.22
CA PRO A 218 3.78 -30.98 9.96
C PRO A 218 4.71 -32.22 10.06
N THR A 219 4.29 -33.26 10.77
CA THR A 219 5.06 -34.50 10.94
C THR A 219 4.60 -35.66 10.05
N GLN A 220 3.67 -35.44 9.12
CA GLN A 220 3.20 -36.49 8.21
C GLN A 220 4.31 -36.91 7.22
N ALA A 221 4.31 -38.19 6.83
CA ALA A 221 5.31 -38.73 5.90
C ALA A 221 4.88 -38.54 4.44
N GLU A 222 3.57 -38.54 4.20
CA GLU A 222 2.94 -38.48 2.90
C GLU A 222 2.92 -37.06 2.33
N GLU A 223 3.03 -36.96 1.01
CA GLU A 223 2.81 -35.69 0.34
C GLU A 223 1.34 -35.26 0.43
N THR A 224 1.08 -34.02 0.85
CA THR A 224 -0.29 -33.50 1.03
C THR A 224 -1.03 -33.23 -0.29
N TYR A 225 -0.34 -33.29 -1.43
CA TYR A 225 -0.91 -33.05 -2.76
C TYR A 225 -0.38 -34.03 -3.79
N SER A 226 -1.21 -34.33 -4.79
CA SER A 226 -0.94 -35.28 -5.86
C SER A 226 -0.07 -34.67 -6.97
N MET A 227 1.23 -35.00 -6.95
CA MET A 227 2.16 -34.54 -7.99
C MET A 227 1.82 -35.09 -9.37
N VAL A 228 1.29 -36.32 -9.43
CA VAL A 228 0.91 -36.98 -10.69
C VAL A 228 -0.25 -36.24 -11.35
N THR A 229 -1.26 -35.84 -10.56
CA THR A 229 -2.41 -35.08 -11.05
C THR A 229 -1.98 -33.70 -11.52
N ALA A 230 -1.17 -33.00 -10.72
CA ALA A 230 -0.59 -31.71 -11.09
C ALA A 230 0.23 -31.80 -12.39
N ASN A 231 1.09 -32.82 -12.51
CA ASN A 231 1.89 -33.05 -13.71
C ASN A 231 1.01 -33.29 -14.95
N ARG A 232 0.00 -34.16 -14.83
CA ARG A 232 -0.93 -34.45 -15.93
C ARG A 232 -1.68 -33.20 -16.37
N PHE A 233 -2.25 -32.46 -15.41
CA PHE A 233 -2.97 -31.21 -15.67
C PHE A 233 -2.11 -30.25 -16.49
N TRP A 234 -0.91 -29.91 -16.00
CA TRP A 234 -0.03 -28.98 -16.70
C TRP A 234 0.51 -29.51 -18.02
N SER A 235 0.76 -30.82 -18.14
CA SER A 235 1.17 -31.42 -19.42
C SER A 235 0.08 -31.29 -20.48
N GLN A 236 -1.19 -31.40 -20.09
CA GLN A 236 -2.33 -31.24 -21.00
C GLN A 236 -2.62 -29.77 -21.33
N ILE A 237 -2.53 -28.87 -20.35
CA ILE A 237 -2.87 -27.46 -20.51
C ILE A 237 -1.75 -26.65 -21.16
N PHE A 238 -0.51 -26.85 -20.70
CA PHE A 238 0.65 -26.04 -21.10
C PHE A 238 1.67 -26.82 -21.94
N GLY A 239 1.42 -28.10 -22.23
CA GLY A 239 2.29 -28.97 -23.02
C GLY A 239 3.54 -29.47 -22.30
N VAL A 240 3.91 -28.86 -21.18
CA VAL A 240 5.05 -29.23 -20.33
C VAL A 240 4.68 -29.11 -18.85
N ALA A 241 5.24 -29.98 -18.02
CA ALA A 241 5.04 -29.93 -16.58
C ALA A 241 6.27 -30.39 -15.81
N PHE A 242 6.42 -29.88 -14.59
CA PHE A 242 7.39 -30.44 -13.66
C PHE A 242 6.98 -31.86 -13.28
N SER A 243 7.94 -32.79 -13.28
CA SER A 243 7.76 -34.17 -12.81
C SER A 243 8.64 -34.49 -11.59
N ASN A 244 9.57 -33.60 -11.24
CA ASN A 244 10.48 -33.74 -10.11
C ASN A 244 10.32 -32.55 -9.15
N LYS A 245 9.86 -32.83 -7.93
CA LYS A 245 9.63 -31.79 -6.90
C LYS A 245 10.90 -31.05 -6.50
N ARG A 246 12.05 -31.72 -6.42
CA ARG A 246 13.32 -31.08 -6.06
C ARG A 246 13.78 -30.10 -7.15
N TRP A 247 13.62 -30.49 -8.42
CA TRP A 247 13.89 -29.60 -9.55
C TRP A 247 12.96 -28.38 -9.56
N LEU A 248 11.65 -28.59 -9.31
CA LEU A 248 10.68 -27.49 -9.21
C LEU A 248 11.12 -26.45 -8.17
N HIS A 249 11.42 -26.89 -6.93
CA HIS A 249 11.78 -25.96 -5.85
C HIS A 249 13.16 -25.32 -6.06
N PHE A 250 14.10 -26.04 -6.68
CA PHE A 250 15.37 -25.43 -7.12
C PHE A 250 15.13 -24.35 -8.18
N PHE A 251 14.22 -24.59 -9.14
CA PHE A 251 13.87 -23.63 -10.17
C PHE A 251 13.20 -22.37 -9.59
N MET A 252 12.35 -22.53 -8.57
CA MET A 252 11.76 -21.41 -7.82
C MET A 252 12.80 -20.56 -7.08
N LEU A 253 13.94 -21.14 -6.67
CA LEU A 253 15.08 -20.39 -6.16
C LEU A 253 15.88 -19.73 -7.29
N PHE A 254 16.17 -20.50 -8.34
CA PHE A 254 17.05 -20.09 -9.44
C PHE A 254 16.52 -18.85 -10.18
N VAL A 255 15.26 -18.87 -10.61
CA VAL A 255 14.67 -17.80 -11.45
C VAL A 255 14.78 -16.40 -10.82
N PRO A 256 14.29 -16.13 -9.59
CA PRO A 256 14.43 -14.81 -8.97
C PRO A 256 15.89 -14.47 -8.69
N VAL A 257 16.69 -15.41 -8.18
CA VAL A 257 18.08 -15.14 -7.78
C VAL A 257 18.92 -14.77 -8.99
N THR A 258 18.82 -15.53 -10.08
CA THR A 258 19.51 -15.20 -11.34
C THR A 258 19.02 -13.87 -11.91
N GLY A 259 17.71 -13.59 -11.86
CA GLY A 259 17.18 -12.29 -12.28
C GLY A 259 17.82 -11.11 -11.53
N LEU A 260 17.87 -11.18 -10.20
CA LEU A 260 18.49 -10.14 -9.37
C LEU A 260 19.98 -9.99 -9.71
N TRP A 261 20.72 -11.09 -9.85
CA TRP A 261 22.14 -11.06 -10.24
C TRP A 261 22.36 -10.44 -11.63
N MET A 262 21.52 -10.77 -12.62
CA MET A 262 21.63 -10.17 -13.94
C MET A 262 21.38 -8.66 -13.88
N SER A 263 20.35 -8.22 -13.15
CA SER A 263 20.09 -6.79 -12.99
C SER A 263 21.27 -6.05 -12.34
N ALA A 264 21.88 -6.64 -11.30
CA ALA A 264 23.05 -6.09 -10.62
C ALA A 264 24.25 -5.92 -11.57
N LEU A 265 24.52 -6.92 -12.44
CA LEU A 265 25.57 -6.82 -13.45
C LEU A 265 25.34 -5.65 -14.41
N GLY A 266 24.11 -5.43 -14.86
CA GLY A 266 23.80 -4.30 -15.73
C GLY A 266 24.00 -2.95 -15.03
N VAL A 267 23.67 -2.85 -13.74
CA VAL A 267 23.90 -1.64 -12.93
C VAL A 267 25.41 -1.35 -12.76
N VAL A 268 26.24 -2.39 -12.60
CA VAL A 268 27.71 -2.22 -12.59
C VAL A 268 28.21 -1.61 -13.90
N GLY A 269 27.67 -2.01 -15.05
CA GLY A 269 27.97 -1.36 -16.33
C GLY A 269 27.54 0.12 -16.35
N LEU A 270 26.36 0.42 -15.82
CA LEU A 270 25.86 1.80 -15.72
C LEU A 270 26.70 2.69 -14.79
N ALA A 271 27.37 2.12 -13.78
CA ALA A 271 28.32 2.84 -12.93
C ALA A 271 29.40 3.53 -13.79
N LEU A 272 29.81 2.90 -14.88
CA LEU A 272 30.82 3.40 -15.83
C LEU A 272 30.20 4.08 -17.05
N ASN A 273 28.89 4.35 -17.03
CA ASN A 273 28.12 4.82 -18.19
C ASN A 273 28.19 3.89 -19.42
N LEU A 274 28.54 2.60 -19.25
CA LEU A 274 28.47 1.59 -20.29
C LEU A 274 27.02 1.15 -20.47
N ARG A 275 26.33 1.84 -21.39
CA ARG A 275 24.89 1.74 -21.59
C ARG A 275 24.58 0.93 -22.85
N ALA A 276 23.52 0.14 -22.81
CA ALA A 276 22.78 -0.24 -24.01
C ALA A 276 21.85 0.93 -24.39
N TYR A 277 22.46 2.08 -24.74
CA TYR A 277 21.70 3.32 -24.87
C TYR A 277 20.92 3.37 -26.17
N ASP A 278 21.56 2.99 -27.29
CA ASP A 278 21.10 3.13 -28.67
C ASP A 278 21.29 1.85 -29.50
N PHE A 279 20.57 1.78 -30.62
CA PHE A 279 20.86 0.83 -31.69
C PHE A 279 21.41 1.62 -32.86
N VAL A 280 22.73 1.55 -33.07
CA VAL A 280 23.44 2.33 -34.09
C VAL A 280 22.83 2.15 -35.49
N SER A 281 22.39 0.94 -35.84
CA SER A 281 21.70 0.69 -37.12
C SER A 281 20.38 1.44 -37.26
N GLN A 282 19.63 1.62 -36.17
CA GLN A 282 18.38 2.39 -36.18
C GLN A 282 18.65 3.89 -36.25
N GLU A 283 19.68 4.39 -35.55
CA GLU A 283 20.05 5.81 -35.59
C GLU A 283 20.55 6.23 -36.98
N ILE A 284 21.37 5.38 -37.63
CA ILE A 284 21.82 5.63 -39.02
C ILE A 284 20.60 5.68 -39.96
N ARG A 285 19.70 4.69 -39.86
CA ARG A 285 18.51 4.65 -40.72
C ARG A 285 17.59 5.86 -40.50
N ALA A 286 17.37 6.24 -39.25
CA ALA A 286 16.57 7.40 -38.88
C ALA A 286 17.19 8.74 -39.33
N ALA A 287 18.52 8.82 -39.41
CA ALA A 287 19.21 10.01 -39.90
C ALA A 287 19.11 10.14 -41.44
N GLU A 288 19.07 9.01 -42.15
CA GLU A 288 18.94 8.97 -43.61
C GLU A 288 17.49 9.10 -44.10
N ASP A 289 16.53 8.62 -43.32
CA ASP A 289 15.12 8.48 -43.69
C ASP A 289 14.22 9.15 -42.64
N PRO A 290 13.80 10.42 -42.84
CA PRO A 290 12.97 11.15 -41.87
C PRO A 290 11.58 10.55 -41.63
N GLU A 291 11.11 9.67 -42.52
CA GLU A 291 9.85 8.94 -42.38
C GLU A 291 10.02 7.63 -41.60
N PHE A 292 11.26 7.17 -41.40
CA PHE A 292 11.54 6.00 -40.59
C PHE A 292 11.31 6.30 -39.11
N GLU A 293 10.26 5.69 -38.56
CA GLU A 293 9.89 5.83 -37.15
C GLU A 293 9.65 4.48 -36.50
N THR A 294 10.33 4.22 -35.38
CA THR A 294 10.13 3.01 -34.56
C THR A 294 9.76 3.37 -33.12
N PHE A 295 9.25 2.40 -32.36
CA PHE A 295 8.95 2.60 -30.94
C PHE A 295 10.19 2.99 -30.13
N THR A 296 11.37 2.46 -30.50
CA THR A 296 12.66 2.83 -29.89
C THR A 296 12.96 4.32 -30.11
N GLN A 297 12.71 4.83 -31.31
CA GLN A 297 12.92 6.24 -31.69
C GLN A 297 11.93 7.18 -30.99
N LYS A 298 10.66 6.78 -30.88
CA LYS A 298 9.65 7.48 -30.04
C LYS A 298 10.10 7.57 -28.59
N LYS A 299 10.72 6.51 -28.07
CA LYS A 299 11.25 6.47 -26.70
C LYS A 299 12.49 7.37 -26.52
N TYR A 300 13.34 7.56 -27.53
CA TYR A 300 14.39 8.59 -27.49
C TYR A 300 13.83 10.01 -27.53
N SER A 301 12.85 10.24 -28.39
CA SER A 301 12.14 11.53 -28.47
C SER A 301 11.47 11.87 -27.14
N LEU A 302 10.78 10.90 -26.51
CA LEU A 302 10.21 11.04 -25.17
C LEU A 302 11.27 11.43 -24.13
N LYS A 303 12.45 10.80 -24.15
CA LYS A 303 13.54 11.17 -23.23
C LYS A 303 14.04 12.59 -23.45
N ARG A 304 14.32 12.98 -24.70
CA ARG A 304 14.78 14.36 -25.03
C ARG A 304 13.72 15.41 -24.67
N ARG A 305 12.43 15.05 -24.67
CA ARG A 305 11.30 15.95 -24.39
C ARG A 305 10.97 16.10 -22.90
N PHE A 306 11.26 15.09 -22.07
CA PHE A 306 10.96 15.08 -20.63
C PHE A 306 12.19 15.18 -19.72
N TYR A 307 13.38 14.89 -20.23
CA TYR A 307 14.67 15.08 -19.54
C TYR A 307 15.55 15.94 -20.45
N PRO A 308 15.51 17.27 -20.33
CA PRO A 308 16.50 18.09 -21.01
C PRO A 308 17.88 17.64 -20.55
N VAL A 309 18.70 17.29 -21.53
CA VAL A 309 20.12 17.06 -21.33
C VAL A 309 20.70 18.42 -20.96
N GLU A 310 20.97 18.68 -19.68
CA GLU A 310 22.02 19.63 -19.30
C GLU A 310 23.37 18.98 -19.65
N THR A 311 23.64 18.86 -20.95
CA THR A 311 24.97 19.16 -21.43
C THR A 311 24.96 20.65 -21.66
N LEU A 312 25.99 21.33 -21.15
CA LEU A 312 26.26 22.76 -21.28
C LEU A 312 26.42 23.26 -22.75
N PHE A 313 25.87 22.55 -23.74
CA PHE A 313 25.92 22.88 -25.16
C PHE A 313 24.66 22.36 -25.89
N ASN A 314 23.56 23.13 -25.87
CA ASN A 314 22.75 23.57 -27.04
C ASN A 314 21.34 24.00 -26.60
N GLY A 315 21.07 25.30 -26.63
CA GLY A 315 19.78 25.91 -26.33
C GLY A 315 18.85 26.01 -27.54
N THR A 316 18.27 24.90 -28.02
CA THR A 316 17.39 24.96 -29.20
C THR A 316 16.09 24.15 -29.14
N LEU A 317 15.68 23.57 -28.01
CA LEU A 317 14.34 22.96 -27.89
C LEU A 317 13.68 23.15 -26.51
N ALA A 318 13.44 24.39 -26.11
CA ALA A 318 12.57 24.71 -24.98
C ALA A 318 11.10 24.50 -25.39
N LEU A 319 10.45 23.46 -24.88
CA LEU A 319 8.98 23.39 -24.87
C LEU A 319 8.49 24.27 -23.72
N ALA A 320 8.26 25.54 -24.02
CA ALA A 320 7.81 26.53 -23.05
C ALA A 320 6.65 26.01 -22.19
N GLY A 321 6.76 26.15 -20.86
CA GLY A 321 5.69 25.84 -19.92
C GLY A 321 5.65 24.39 -19.40
N ARG A 322 6.64 23.53 -19.72
CA ARG A 322 6.68 22.12 -19.27
C ARG A 322 7.95 21.72 -18.54
N ASP A 323 8.87 22.64 -18.31
CA ASP A 323 10.11 22.44 -17.59
C ASP A 323 10.20 23.38 -16.38
N GLN A 324 11.19 23.15 -15.52
CA GLN A 324 11.33 23.93 -14.29
C GLN A 324 11.84 25.35 -14.56
N GLU A 325 12.69 25.56 -15.56
CA GLU A 325 13.26 26.86 -15.88
C GLU A 325 12.20 27.83 -16.38
N THR A 326 11.25 27.34 -17.20
CA THR A 326 10.18 28.17 -17.76
C THR A 326 9.00 28.36 -16.82
N THR A 327 8.79 27.47 -15.84
CA THR A 327 7.59 27.51 -14.97
C THR A 327 7.88 27.85 -13.51
N GLY A 328 9.13 27.70 -13.06
CA GLY A 328 9.49 27.80 -11.64
C GLY A 328 9.02 26.62 -10.78
N PHE A 329 8.38 25.60 -11.37
CA PHE A 329 7.92 24.40 -10.65
C PHE A 329 8.70 23.17 -11.05
N ALA A 330 9.29 22.48 -10.08
CA ALA A 330 9.93 21.18 -10.28
C ALA A 330 8.90 20.10 -10.69
N TRP A 331 9.38 19.00 -11.27
CA TRP A 331 8.51 17.96 -11.85
C TRP A 331 7.55 17.30 -10.84
N TRP A 332 7.95 17.16 -9.57
CA TRP A 332 7.10 16.59 -8.50
C TRP A 332 5.94 17.52 -8.10
N ALA A 333 6.02 18.80 -8.45
CA ALA A 333 4.93 19.78 -8.40
C ALA A 333 4.39 20.11 -9.80
N GLY A 334 4.59 19.21 -10.79
CA GLY A 334 4.33 19.49 -12.20
C GLY A 334 2.89 19.92 -12.50
N ASN A 335 1.90 19.45 -11.74
CA ASN A 335 0.51 19.86 -11.90
C ASN A 335 0.27 21.34 -11.53
N ALA A 336 1.14 21.96 -10.71
CA ALA A 336 1.07 23.40 -10.43
C ALA A 336 1.34 24.26 -11.68
N ARG A 337 1.96 23.69 -12.72
CA ARG A 337 2.15 24.36 -14.02
C ARG A 337 0.83 24.57 -14.77
N LEU A 338 -0.23 23.88 -14.39
CA LEU A 338 -1.55 23.97 -15.04
C LEU A 338 -2.44 25.09 -14.47
N ILE A 339 -1.98 25.84 -13.46
CA ILE A 339 -2.80 26.86 -12.76
C ILE A 339 -3.43 27.86 -13.74
N ASN A 340 -2.70 28.25 -14.80
CA ASN A 340 -3.14 29.22 -15.79
C ASN A 340 -3.43 28.59 -17.18
N LEU A 341 -3.52 27.26 -17.26
CA LEU A 341 -3.79 26.53 -18.51
C LEU A 341 -5.18 25.90 -18.44
N SER A 342 -6.21 26.72 -18.60
CA SER A 342 -7.61 26.34 -18.34
C SER A 342 -8.08 25.13 -19.15
N GLY A 343 -7.68 25.00 -20.42
CA GLY A 343 -8.05 23.86 -21.26
C GLY A 343 -7.36 22.56 -20.84
N LYS A 344 -6.06 22.62 -20.49
CA LYS A 344 -5.34 21.44 -19.98
C LYS A 344 -5.81 21.03 -18.60
N LEU A 345 -6.08 22.00 -17.72
CA LEU A 345 -6.61 21.76 -16.38
C LEU A 345 -7.99 21.12 -16.47
N LEU A 346 -8.86 21.56 -17.40
CA LEU A 346 -10.13 20.89 -17.69
C LEU A 346 -9.91 19.42 -18.08
N GLY A 347 -8.99 19.16 -19.00
CA GLY A 347 -8.65 17.79 -19.40
C GLY A 347 -8.22 16.90 -18.23
N ALA A 348 -7.36 17.43 -17.34
CA ALA A 348 -6.94 16.72 -16.14
C ALA A 348 -8.11 16.39 -15.19
N HIS A 349 -9.04 17.33 -14.97
CA HIS A 349 -10.21 17.12 -14.12
C HIS A 349 -11.20 16.10 -14.73
N VAL A 350 -11.46 16.20 -16.03
CA VAL A 350 -12.37 15.28 -16.73
C VAL A 350 -11.78 13.86 -16.77
N ALA A 351 -10.48 13.73 -17.01
CA ALA A 351 -9.79 12.43 -16.94
C ALA A 351 -9.84 11.84 -15.52
N HIS A 352 -9.63 12.67 -14.48
CA HIS A 352 -9.73 12.23 -13.09
C HIS A 352 -11.14 11.77 -12.72
N ALA A 353 -12.19 12.48 -13.18
CA ALA A 353 -13.57 12.02 -13.03
C ALA A 353 -13.80 10.67 -13.72
N GLY A 354 -13.19 10.47 -14.91
CA GLY A 354 -13.17 9.18 -15.58
C GLY A 354 -12.58 8.05 -14.74
N LEU A 355 -11.48 8.30 -14.00
CA LEU A 355 -10.89 7.30 -13.10
C LEU A 355 -11.80 6.91 -11.94
N ILE A 356 -12.50 7.88 -11.33
CA ILE A 356 -13.45 7.63 -10.24
C ILE A 356 -14.61 6.75 -10.74
N VAL A 357 -15.18 7.12 -11.89
CA VAL A 357 -16.31 6.40 -12.50
C VAL A 357 -15.88 5.01 -12.99
N PHE A 358 -14.64 4.88 -13.48
CA PHE A 358 -14.05 3.59 -13.84
C PHE A 358 -13.95 2.67 -12.62
N TRP A 359 -13.41 3.17 -11.50
CA TRP A 359 -13.31 2.39 -10.26
C TRP A 359 -14.68 1.96 -9.77
N ALA A 360 -15.68 2.85 -9.77
CA ALA A 360 -17.04 2.51 -9.36
C ALA A 360 -17.64 1.38 -10.23
N GLY A 361 -17.48 1.45 -11.56
CA GLY A 361 -17.96 0.42 -12.47
C GLY A 361 -17.23 -0.92 -12.33
N ALA A 362 -15.89 -0.88 -12.34
CA ALA A 362 -15.05 -2.07 -12.27
C ALA A 362 -15.18 -2.79 -10.91
N MET A 363 -15.16 -2.03 -9.81
CA MET A 363 -15.29 -2.59 -8.46
C MET A 363 -16.70 -3.16 -8.23
N ASN A 364 -17.75 -2.50 -8.73
CA ASN A 364 -19.11 -3.03 -8.62
C ASN A 364 -19.26 -4.35 -9.39
N LEU A 365 -18.76 -4.44 -10.63
CA LEU A 365 -18.78 -5.70 -11.39
C LEU A 365 -17.94 -6.79 -10.72
N PHE A 366 -16.82 -6.43 -10.10
CA PHE A 366 -16.01 -7.35 -9.30
C PHE A 366 -16.79 -7.90 -8.11
N GLU A 367 -17.48 -7.05 -7.35
CA GLU A 367 -18.33 -7.46 -6.24
C GLU A 367 -19.47 -8.37 -6.71
N VAL A 368 -20.17 -8.01 -7.80
CA VAL A 368 -21.22 -8.85 -8.41
C VAL A 368 -20.66 -10.23 -8.79
N ALA A 369 -19.45 -10.30 -9.35
CA ALA A 369 -18.85 -11.56 -9.78
C ALA A 369 -18.47 -12.49 -8.61
N HIS A 370 -18.22 -11.95 -7.42
CA HIS A 370 -17.84 -12.72 -6.23
C HIS A 370 -19.01 -12.87 -5.23
N PHE A 371 -20.19 -12.34 -5.56
CA PHE A 371 -21.33 -12.33 -4.67
C PHE A 371 -22.02 -13.69 -4.59
N VAL A 372 -22.22 -14.17 -3.37
CA VAL A 372 -22.99 -15.35 -3.02
C VAL A 372 -24.28 -14.90 -2.32
N PRO A 373 -25.47 -15.03 -2.96
CA PRO A 373 -26.73 -14.51 -2.41
C PRO A 373 -27.17 -15.12 -1.08
N GLU A 374 -26.75 -16.36 -0.80
CA GLU A 374 -27.11 -17.09 0.43
C GLU A 374 -26.36 -16.61 1.67
N LYS A 375 -25.32 -15.78 1.49
CA LYS A 375 -24.51 -15.23 2.59
C LYS A 375 -24.85 -13.76 2.84
N PRO A 376 -24.78 -13.28 4.09
CA PRO A 376 -24.88 -11.85 4.37
C PRO A 376 -23.83 -11.06 3.58
N MET A 377 -24.19 -9.85 3.12
CA MET A 377 -23.28 -9.02 2.33
C MET A 377 -22.00 -8.64 3.11
N TYR A 378 -22.14 -8.41 4.41
CA TYR A 378 -21.04 -7.99 5.27
C TYR A 378 -20.01 -9.10 5.56
N GLU A 379 -20.32 -10.37 5.26
CA GLU A 379 -19.35 -11.47 5.37
C GLU A 379 -18.45 -11.62 4.13
N GLN A 380 -18.76 -10.91 3.05
CA GLN A 380 -18.18 -11.14 1.73
C GLN A 380 -17.21 -10.03 1.28
N GLY A 381 -16.90 -9.08 2.16
CA GLY A 381 -16.00 -7.96 1.86
C GLY A 381 -16.57 -6.96 0.85
N LEU A 382 -17.89 -6.81 0.81
CA LEU A 382 -18.61 -5.95 -0.13
C LEU A 382 -18.81 -4.55 0.48
N ILE A 383 -18.59 -3.52 -0.33
CA ILE A 383 -18.86 -2.13 0.06
C ILE A 383 -19.77 -1.42 -0.93
N LEU A 384 -19.82 -1.77 -2.22
CA LEU A 384 -20.66 -1.09 -3.20
C LEU A 384 -22.07 -1.68 -3.29
N LEU A 385 -22.20 -3.02 -3.27
CA LEU A 385 -23.52 -3.67 -3.26
C LEU A 385 -24.39 -3.23 -2.07
N PRO A 386 -23.87 -3.09 -0.83
CA PRO A 386 -24.61 -2.48 0.27
C PRO A 386 -25.17 -1.07 -0.03
N HIS A 387 -24.45 -0.22 -0.78
CA HIS A 387 -24.96 1.10 -1.13
C HIS A 387 -26.13 1.01 -2.11
N LEU A 388 -26.07 0.12 -3.11
CA LEU A 388 -27.17 -0.09 -4.06
C LEU A 388 -28.39 -0.72 -3.39
N ALA A 389 -28.16 -1.70 -2.50
CA ALA A 389 -29.20 -2.33 -1.69
C ALA A 389 -29.90 -1.32 -0.77
N THR A 390 -29.16 -0.39 -0.18
CA THR A 390 -29.73 0.69 0.67
C THR A 390 -30.70 1.60 -0.12
N LEU A 391 -30.51 1.75 -1.43
CA LEU A 391 -31.43 2.48 -2.31
C LEU A 391 -32.68 1.68 -2.68
N GLY A 392 -32.79 0.43 -2.24
CA GLY A 392 -33.92 -0.46 -2.51
C GLY A 392 -33.79 -1.25 -3.81
N TRP A 393 -32.62 -1.28 -4.45
CA TRP A 393 -32.40 -2.09 -5.64
C TRP A 393 -32.04 -3.52 -5.29
N GLY A 394 -32.74 -4.48 -5.90
CA GLY A 394 -32.41 -5.91 -5.79
C GLY A 394 -32.73 -6.55 -4.44
N VAL A 395 -33.37 -5.84 -3.51
CA VAL A 395 -33.63 -6.31 -2.13
C VAL A 395 -35.11 -6.45 -1.81
N GLY A 396 -35.44 -7.47 -1.01
CA GLY A 396 -36.76 -7.75 -0.46
C GLY A 396 -36.86 -7.48 1.06
N PRO A 397 -37.96 -7.91 1.71
CA PRO A 397 -38.15 -7.77 3.15
C PRO A 397 -36.98 -8.36 3.96
N GLY A 398 -36.52 -7.64 4.98
CA GLY A 398 -35.41 -8.08 5.82
C GLY A 398 -34.02 -7.97 5.17
N GLY A 399 -33.91 -7.37 3.98
CA GLY A 399 -32.64 -7.15 3.29
C GLY A 399 -32.17 -8.34 2.44
N GLU A 400 -33.03 -9.32 2.20
CA GLU A 400 -32.72 -10.46 1.32
C GLU A 400 -32.52 -10.01 -0.13
N VAL A 401 -31.49 -10.52 -0.81
CA VAL A 401 -31.25 -10.21 -2.22
C VAL A 401 -32.14 -11.08 -3.10
N ILE A 402 -33.03 -10.43 -3.86
CA ILE A 402 -34.01 -11.08 -4.74
C ILE A 402 -33.65 -10.95 -6.23
N ASP A 403 -32.82 -9.97 -6.60
CA ASP A 403 -32.38 -9.74 -7.98
C ASP A 403 -31.02 -9.02 -8.01
N THR A 404 -30.04 -9.61 -8.68
CA THR A 404 -28.68 -9.05 -8.82
C THR A 404 -28.51 -8.23 -10.11
N PHE A 405 -29.48 -8.26 -11.02
CA PHE A 405 -29.40 -7.56 -12.30
C PHE A 405 -29.25 -6.03 -12.15
N PRO A 406 -29.94 -5.33 -11.22
CA PRO A 406 -29.72 -3.90 -11.00
C PRO A 406 -28.28 -3.56 -10.62
N TYR A 407 -27.60 -4.43 -9.87
CA TYR A 407 -26.21 -4.25 -9.49
C TYR A 407 -25.28 -4.35 -10.71
N PHE A 408 -25.50 -5.37 -11.54
CA PHE A 408 -24.79 -5.55 -12.80
C PHE A 408 -24.98 -4.36 -13.74
N VAL A 409 -26.22 -3.89 -13.93
CA VAL A 409 -26.54 -2.74 -14.78
C VAL A 409 -25.80 -1.49 -14.30
N SER A 410 -25.82 -1.21 -12.99
CA SER A 410 -25.09 -0.08 -12.43
C SER A 410 -23.58 -0.17 -12.75
N GLY A 411 -22.98 -1.35 -12.60
CA GLY A 411 -21.56 -1.56 -12.87
C GLY A 411 -21.19 -1.31 -14.34
N VAL A 412 -22.00 -1.84 -15.27
CA VAL A 412 -21.81 -1.65 -16.72
C VAL A 412 -21.96 -0.18 -17.12
N LEU A 413 -23.00 0.50 -16.62
CA LEU A 413 -23.25 1.91 -16.97
C LEU A 413 -22.11 2.83 -16.51
N HIS A 414 -21.59 2.63 -15.29
CA HIS A 414 -20.43 3.37 -14.81
C HIS A 414 -19.19 3.04 -15.64
N LEU A 415 -18.93 1.77 -15.94
CA LEU A 415 -17.77 1.38 -16.74
C LEU A 415 -17.79 2.01 -18.15
N ILE A 416 -18.93 2.00 -18.84
CA ILE A 416 -19.08 2.63 -20.17
C ILE A 416 -18.93 4.16 -20.06
N SER A 417 -19.56 4.78 -19.08
CA SER A 417 -19.48 6.24 -18.88
C SER A 417 -18.03 6.69 -18.61
N SER A 418 -17.24 5.87 -17.92
CA SER A 418 -15.83 6.15 -17.66
C SER A 418 -14.99 6.29 -18.93
N ALA A 419 -15.31 5.52 -19.98
CA ALA A 419 -14.60 5.59 -21.26
C ALA A 419 -14.87 6.92 -21.98
N VAL A 420 -16.12 7.41 -21.91
CA VAL A 420 -16.50 8.72 -22.48
C VAL A 420 -15.76 9.86 -21.76
N LEU A 421 -15.74 9.83 -20.42
CA LEU A 421 -15.01 10.80 -19.62
C LEU A 421 -13.49 10.71 -19.87
N GLY A 422 -12.93 9.51 -19.93
CA GLY A 422 -11.52 9.30 -20.24
C GLY A 422 -11.13 9.86 -21.61
N PHE A 423 -11.95 9.64 -22.64
CA PHE A 423 -11.74 10.20 -23.97
C PHE A 423 -11.77 11.74 -23.95
N GLY A 424 -12.79 12.34 -23.33
CA GLY A 424 -12.88 13.80 -23.19
C GLY A 424 -11.69 14.40 -22.43
N GLY A 425 -11.27 13.74 -21.35
CA GLY A 425 -10.12 14.15 -20.55
C GLY A 425 -8.80 14.12 -21.33
N ILE A 426 -8.54 13.03 -22.08
CA ILE A 426 -7.34 12.89 -22.92
C ILE A 426 -7.35 13.93 -24.04
N TYR A 427 -8.49 14.14 -24.71
CA TYR A 427 -8.63 15.14 -25.76
C TYR A 427 -8.28 16.53 -25.24
N HIS A 428 -8.88 16.98 -24.15
CA HIS A 428 -8.63 18.32 -23.60
C HIS A 428 -7.22 18.49 -23.01
N ALA A 429 -6.61 17.41 -22.49
CA ALA A 429 -5.25 17.48 -21.94
C ALA A 429 -4.16 17.58 -23.04
N LEU A 430 -4.36 16.89 -24.17
CA LEU A 430 -3.31 16.70 -25.18
C LEU A 430 -3.54 17.42 -26.51
N ILE A 431 -4.79 17.52 -26.97
CA ILE A 431 -5.15 17.96 -28.33
C ILE A 431 -5.88 19.30 -28.30
N GLY A 432 -6.79 19.49 -27.35
CA GLY A 432 -7.58 20.71 -27.21
C GLY A 432 -6.74 21.97 -26.95
N PRO A 433 -7.34 23.17 -27.08
CA PRO A 433 -6.65 24.43 -26.83
C PRO A 433 -6.10 24.49 -25.40
N GLU A 434 -4.91 25.07 -25.22
CA GLU A 434 -4.24 25.10 -23.91
C GLU A 434 -4.95 26.05 -22.92
N THR A 435 -5.50 27.14 -23.44
CA THR A 435 -6.32 28.16 -22.76
C THR A 435 -7.67 28.28 -23.48
N LEU A 436 -8.75 28.52 -22.73
CA LEU A 436 -10.12 28.61 -23.25
C LEU A 436 -10.62 30.05 -23.39
N GLU A 437 -9.93 31.00 -22.78
CA GLU A 437 -10.33 32.41 -22.63
C GLU A 437 -10.52 33.12 -23.98
N GLU A 438 -9.65 32.85 -24.95
CA GLU A 438 -9.71 33.49 -26.26
C GLU A 438 -10.67 32.79 -27.22
N SER A 439 -10.70 31.46 -27.21
CA SER A 439 -11.49 30.66 -28.16
C SER A 439 -12.95 30.52 -27.74
N PHE A 440 -13.21 30.42 -26.43
CA PHE A 440 -14.53 30.17 -25.88
C PHE A 440 -14.74 30.97 -24.58
N PRO A 441 -15.08 32.27 -24.68
CA PRO A 441 -15.17 33.17 -23.51
C PRO A 441 -16.15 32.74 -22.42
N PHE A 442 -17.15 31.93 -22.76
CA PHE A 442 -18.09 31.34 -21.79
C PHE A 442 -17.42 30.25 -20.90
N PHE A 443 -16.45 29.51 -21.44
CA PHE A 443 -15.74 28.43 -20.75
C PHE A 443 -14.38 28.85 -20.19
N GLY A 444 -13.80 29.96 -20.68
CA GLY A 444 -12.65 30.61 -20.05
C GLY A 444 -13.01 31.32 -18.75
N TYR A 445 -12.09 31.42 -17.80
CA TYR A 445 -12.41 32.01 -16.50
C TYR A 445 -11.30 32.93 -15.97
N TYR A 446 -11.71 34.15 -15.59
CA TYR A 446 -10.95 35.05 -14.72
C TYR A 446 -11.72 35.36 -13.41
N SER A 447 -13.04 35.13 -13.35
CA SER A 447 -13.88 35.34 -12.17
C SER A 447 -14.55 34.03 -11.72
N ARG A 448 -14.48 33.73 -10.41
CA ARG A 448 -14.88 32.43 -9.83
C ARG A 448 -16.36 32.31 -9.46
N LEU A 449 -17.12 33.41 -9.48
CA LEU A 449 -18.46 33.48 -8.87
C LEU A 449 -19.56 32.81 -9.72
N PHE A 450 -19.48 32.89 -11.05
CA PHE A 450 -20.49 32.33 -11.96
C PHE A 450 -20.42 30.79 -12.01
N ILE A 451 -19.21 30.23 -12.00
CA ILE A 451 -18.98 28.78 -11.95
C ILE A 451 -19.46 28.21 -10.60
N LEU A 452 -19.18 28.92 -9.49
CA LEU A 452 -19.63 28.52 -8.15
C LEU A 452 -21.17 28.46 -8.04
N GLY A 453 -21.88 29.40 -8.67
CA GLY A 453 -23.35 29.42 -8.71
C GLY A 453 -23.97 28.26 -9.51
N ALA A 454 -23.29 27.78 -10.55
CA ALA A 454 -23.75 26.66 -11.38
C ALA A 454 -23.58 25.29 -10.69
N TYR A 455 -22.60 25.13 -9.79
CA TYR A 455 -22.35 23.86 -9.10
C TYR A 455 -23.07 23.70 -7.75
N MET A 456 -23.71 24.76 -7.20
CA MET A 456 -24.41 24.76 -5.88
C MET A 456 -23.68 23.99 -4.76
N ILE A 457 -22.35 23.92 -4.84
CA ILE A 457 -21.43 23.24 -3.92
C ILE A 457 -20.20 24.16 -3.84
N PRO A 458 -19.64 24.42 -2.63
CA PRO A 458 -18.43 25.22 -2.51
C PRO A 458 -17.26 24.54 -3.25
N GLY A 459 -16.86 25.12 -4.38
CA GLY A 459 -15.81 24.60 -5.24
C GLY A 459 -14.38 24.80 -4.71
N PRO A 460 -13.37 24.32 -5.47
CA PRO A 460 -11.95 24.18 -5.09
C PRO A 460 -11.17 25.51 -5.08
N GLY A 461 -11.85 26.60 -4.75
CA GLY A 461 -11.27 27.92 -4.56
C GLY A 461 -11.20 28.27 -3.08
N GLY A 462 -10.21 27.74 -2.35
CA GLY A 462 -9.86 28.13 -0.98
C GLY A 462 -10.87 27.78 0.12
N GLY A 463 -12.12 27.42 -0.20
CA GLY A 463 -13.14 26.96 0.74
C GLY A 463 -13.42 25.45 0.69
N GLY A 464 -13.26 24.79 -0.46
CA GLY A 464 -13.50 23.35 -0.61
C GLY A 464 -12.56 22.48 0.23
N ASP A 465 -11.29 22.89 0.34
CA ASP A 465 -10.25 22.12 1.07
C ASP A 465 -10.53 22.02 2.58
N VAL A 466 -11.30 22.93 3.18
CA VAL A 466 -11.73 22.81 4.60
C VAL A 466 -12.86 21.78 4.74
N LEU A 467 -13.69 21.65 3.71
CA LEU A 467 -14.94 20.92 3.78
C LEU A 467 -14.75 19.42 3.53
N TYR A 468 -13.88 19.03 2.60
CA TYR A 468 -13.60 17.61 2.32
C TYR A 468 -12.99 16.83 3.50
N PRO A 469 -12.02 17.36 4.28
CA PRO A 469 -11.55 16.71 5.49
C PRO A 469 -12.67 16.48 6.49
N PHE A 470 -13.52 17.51 6.68
CA PHE A 470 -14.67 17.43 7.57
C PHE A 470 -15.68 16.39 7.08
N PHE A 471 -15.93 16.30 5.78
CA PHE A 471 -16.75 15.24 5.18
C PHE A 471 -16.16 13.84 5.39
N GLY A 472 -14.84 13.67 5.29
CA GLY A 472 -14.17 12.41 5.60
C GLY A 472 -14.39 11.98 7.05
N PHE A 473 -14.23 12.90 8.01
CA PHE A 473 -14.49 12.62 9.43
C PHE A 473 -15.97 12.39 9.73
N ILE A 474 -16.88 13.15 9.12
CA ILE A 474 -18.33 12.89 9.23
C ILE A 474 -18.64 11.50 8.71
N ALA A 475 -18.19 11.14 7.49
CA ALA A 475 -18.45 9.84 6.90
C ALA A 475 -17.92 8.70 7.77
N CYS A 476 -16.71 8.84 8.33
CA CYS A 476 -16.13 7.91 9.30
C CYS A 476 -17.07 7.68 10.50
N CYS A 477 -17.54 8.75 11.14
CA CYS A 477 -18.48 8.63 12.25
C CYS A 477 -19.85 8.10 11.82
N PHE A 478 -20.33 8.49 10.63
CA PHE A 478 -21.65 8.12 10.13
C PHE A 478 -21.72 6.60 9.91
N VAL A 479 -20.75 6.01 9.21
CA VAL A 479 -20.74 4.55 8.96
C VAL A 479 -20.49 3.75 10.24
N TRP A 480 -19.78 4.33 11.22
CA TRP A 480 -19.48 3.66 12.47
C TRP A 480 -20.68 3.58 13.43
N PHE A 481 -21.52 4.62 13.48
CA PHE A 481 -22.62 4.73 14.45
C PHE A 481 -24.01 4.60 13.84
N ASN A 482 -24.23 5.06 12.61
CA ASN A 482 -25.56 5.09 12.02
C ASN A 482 -25.94 3.70 11.49
N ASN A 483 -27.10 3.19 11.90
CA ASN A 483 -27.69 1.94 11.41
C ASN A 483 -28.98 2.14 10.59
N THR A 484 -29.29 3.40 10.24
CA THR A 484 -30.46 3.76 9.42
C THR A 484 -30.08 3.94 7.96
N ALA A 485 -29.14 4.84 7.66
CA ALA A 485 -28.59 5.04 6.32
C ALA A 485 -27.50 4.01 5.98
N TYR A 486 -26.97 3.31 6.98
CA TYR A 486 -26.12 2.13 6.81
C TYR A 486 -26.80 0.94 7.51
N PRO A 487 -27.83 0.33 6.88
CA PRO A 487 -28.57 -0.77 7.49
C PRO A 487 -27.66 -1.92 7.90
N SER A 488 -27.82 -2.43 9.13
CA SER A 488 -26.96 -3.49 9.66
C SER A 488 -27.15 -4.84 8.93
N GLU A 489 -28.27 -5.00 8.22
CA GLU A 489 -28.52 -6.10 7.28
C GLU A 489 -27.49 -6.16 6.14
N PHE A 490 -26.98 -5.01 5.70
CA PHE A 490 -26.03 -4.93 4.58
C PHE A 490 -24.58 -4.72 5.06
N TYR A 491 -24.39 -3.89 6.09
CA TYR A 491 -23.07 -3.48 6.57
C TYR A 491 -22.59 -4.23 7.82
N GLY A 492 -23.43 -5.10 8.39
CA GLY A 492 -23.18 -5.75 9.68
C GLY A 492 -23.50 -4.83 10.86
N PRO A 493 -23.43 -5.34 12.10
CA PRO A 493 -23.73 -4.53 13.29
C PRO A 493 -22.67 -3.45 13.52
N THR A 494 -23.10 -2.33 14.10
CA THR A 494 -22.15 -1.36 14.67
C THR A 494 -21.46 -1.93 15.90
N GLY A 495 -20.36 -1.32 16.35
CA GLY A 495 -19.69 -1.70 17.60
C GLY A 495 -20.62 -1.67 18.82
N PRO A 496 -21.36 -0.56 19.06
CA PRO A 496 -22.39 -0.48 20.09
C PRO A 496 -23.48 -1.56 19.94
N GLU A 497 -23.92 -1.83 18.70
CA GLU A 497 -24.96 -2.83 18.42
C GLU A 497 -24.53 -4.25 18.75
N ALA A 498 -23.32 -4.66 18.36
CA ALA A 498 -22.78 -5.97 18.69
C ALA A 498 -22.57 -6.16 20.21
N SER A 499 -22.14 -5.10 20.92
CA SER A 499 -21.96 -5.14 22.37
C SER A 499 -23.29 -5.30 23.12
N GLN A 500 -24.32 -4.56 22.73
CA GLN A 500 -25.66 -4.72 23.31
C GLN A 500 -26.29 -6.06 22.93
N ALA A 501 -26.05 -6.56 21.71
CA ALA A 501 -26.50 -7.86 21.25
C ALA A 501 -25.89 -9.01 22.07
N GLN A 502 -24.62 -8.89 22.47
CA GLN A 502 -23.98 -9.84 23.38
C GLN A 502 -24.69 -9.85 24.73
N ALA A 503 -24.85 -8.69 25.38
CA ALA A 503 -25.51 -8.58 26.68
C ALA A 503 -26.94 -9.12 26.64
N PHE A 504 -27.69 -8.80 25.59
CA PHE A 504 -29.05 -9.30 25.37
C PHE A 504 -29.07 -10.82 25.23
N THR A 505 -28.18 -11.42 24.44
CA THR A 505 -28.12 -12.87 24.23
C THR A 505 -27.90 -13.64 25.54
N PHE A 506 -26.98 -13.17 26.39
CA PHE A 506 -26.74 -13.77 27.70
C PHE A 506 -27.90 -13.53 28.68
N LEU A 507 -28.55 -12.36 28.64
CA LEU A 507 -29.74 -12.06 29.45
C LEU A 507 -30.87 -13.04 29.12
N VAL A 508 -31.17 -13.26 27.83
CA VAL A 508 -32.23 -14.20 27.41
C VAL A 508 -31.89 -15.63 27.85
N ARG A 509 -30.65 -16.06 27.63
CA ARG A 509 -30.19 -17.40 28.03
C ARG A 509 -30.39 -17.61 29.54
N ASP A 510 -29.91 -16.69 30.36
CA ASP A 510 -29.92 -16.85 31.83
C ASP A 510 -31.34 -16.76 32.38
N GLN A 511 -32.18 -15.89 31.80
CA GLN A 511 -33.59 -15.84 32.16
C GLN A 511 -34.32 -17.16 31.85
N ARG A 512 -34.01 -17.81 30.71
CA ARG A 512 -34.55 -19.13 30.36
C ARG A 512 -34.06 -20.25 31.29
N LEU A 513 -32.85 -20.10 31.85
CA LEU A 513 -32.32 -20.98 32.89
C LEU A 513 -32.91 -20.69 34.29
N GLY A 514 -33.82 -19.70 34.41
CA GLY A 514 -34.53 -19.38 35.64
C GLY A 514 -33.90 -18.24 36.46
N ALA A 515 -32.90 -17.53 35.94
CA ALA A 515 -32.31 -16.39 36.62
C ALA A 515 -33.27 -15.18 36.64
N ASN A 516 -33.41 -14.54 37.80
CA ASN A 516 -34.13 -13.27 37.93
C ASN A 516 -33.23 -12.11 37.51
N VAL A 517 -33.16 -11.82 36.21
CA VAL A 517 -32.26 -10.82 35.63
C VAL A 517 -32.46 -9.39 36.16
N GLY A 518 -33.64 -9.04 36.67
CA GLY A 518 -33.92 -7.74 37.27
C GLY A 518 -33.36 -7.54 38.69
N SER A 519 -32.94 -8.62 39.36
CA SER A 519 -32.37 -8.60 40.72
C SER A 519 -31.03 -9.33 40.82
N ALA A 520 -30.46 -9.78 39.69
CA ALA A 520 -29.18 -10.46 39.63
C ALA A 520 -28.05 -9.43 39.79
N GLN A 521 -27.39 -9.43 40.96
CA GLN A 521 -26.30 -8.52 41.25
C GLN A 521 -24.97 -9.10 40.73
N GLY A 522 -24.30 -8.37 39.83
CA GLY A 522 -22.95 -8.71 39.37
C GLY A 522 -21.87 -8.40 40.41
N PRO A 523 -20.63 -8.91 40.24
CA PRO A 523 -19.54 -8.76 41.23
C PRO A 523 -19.20 -7.31 41.61
N THR A 524 -19.33 -6.39 40.67
CA THR A 524 -19.07 -4.94 40.85
C THR A 524 -20.36 -4.11 40.79
N GLY A 525 -21.51 -4.77 40.58
CA GLY A 525 -22.79 -4.12 40.33
C GLY A 525 -23.01 -3.55 38.93
N LEU A 526 -22.04 -3.63 37.99
CA LEU A 526 -22.12 -3.00 36.66
C LEU A 526 -21.41 -3.81 35.55
N GLY A 527 -21.79 -3.60 34.27
CA GLY A 527 -21.19 -4.25 33.09
C GLY A 527 -20.66 -3.29 32.02
N GLU A 528 -19.71 -3.72 31.18
CA GLU A 528 -18.96 -2.84 30.26
C GLU A 528 -19.82 -2.12 29.21
N THR A 529 -20.88 -2.77 28.73
CA THR A 529 -21.79 -2.22 27.70
C THR A 529 -22.63 -1.03 28.19
N MET A 530 -22.52 -0.63 29.47
CA MET A 530 -23.15 0.59 29.98
C MET A 530 -22.80 1.84 29.15
N ARG A 531 -21.61 1.86 28.53
CA ARG A 531 -21.15 2.95 27.66
C ARG A 531 -21.94 3.07 26.36
N PHE A 532 -22.71 2.04 26.00
CA PHE A 532 -23.45 1.94 24.74
C PHE A 532 -24.96 1.96 24.93
N TRP A 533 -25.44 2.52 26.05
CA TRP A 533 -26.87 2.60 26.37
C TRP A 533 -27.68 3.46 25.37
N ASP A 534 -27.01 4.35 24.64
CA ASP A 534 -27.58 5.20 23.59
C ASP A 534 -27.99 4.44 22.32
N LEU A 535 -27.63 3.15 22.19
CA LEU A 535 -28.00 2.34 21.03
C LEU A 535 -29.53 2.32 20.83
N ARG A 536 -29.94 2.59 19.59
CA ARG A 536 -31.29 2.37 19.07
C ARG A 536 -31.22 1.35 17.94
N ALA A 537 -31.96 0.25 18.03
CA ALA A 537 -31.96 -0.77 17.00
C ALA A 537 -33.34 -1.43 16.85
N PRO A 538 -33.81 -1.72 15.63
CA PRO A 538 -35.17 -2.22 15.40
C PRO A 538 -35.46 -3.55 16.12
N TRP A 539 -34.44 -4.37 16.36
CA TRP A 539 -34.56 -5.61 17.12
C TRP A 539 -34.63 -5.41 18.65
N LEU A 540 -34.25 -4.25 19.17
CA LEU A 540 -34.25 -3.95 20.62
C LEU A 540 -35.38 -2.99 21.02
N GLU A 541 -35.76 -2.05 20.15
CA GLU A 541 -36.79 -1.04 20.43
C GLU A 541 -38.14 -1.57 20.93
N PRO A 542 -38.68 -2.72 20.45
CA PRO A 542 -39.92 -3.27 20.98
C PRO A 542 -39.88 -3.55 22.49
N LEU A 543 -38.69 -3.75 23.07
CA LEU A 543 -38.49 -4.05 24.49
C LEU A 543 -38.25 -2.78 25.34
N ARG A 544 -38.21 -1.60 24.71
CA ARG A 544 -37.99 -0.31 25.38
C ARG A 544 -39.33 0.35 25.72
N GLY A 545 -39.46 0.81 26.96
CA GLY A 545 -40.53 1.66 27.45
C GLY A 545 -40.04 3.10 27.73
N PRO A 546 -40.86 3.95 28.37
CA PRO A 546 -40.51 5.35 28.65
C PRO A 546 -39.26 5.52 29.52
N ASN A 547 -38.94 4.53 30.37
CA ASN A 547 -37.85 4.58 31.32
C ASN A 547 -36.65 3.67 30.93
N GLY A 548 -36.52 3.30 29.65
CA GLY A 548 -35.50 2.37 29.17
C GLY A 548 -36.05 0.95 28.95
N LEU A 549 -35.24 -0.08 29.15
CA LEU A 549 -35.67 -1.47 28.94
C LEU A 549 -36.73 -1.88 29.97
N ASP A 550 -37.86 -2.40 29.48
CA ASP A 550 -39.00 -2.77 30.32
C ASP A 550 -38.87 -4.24 30.78
N LEU A 551 -38.73 -4.43 32.09
CA LEU A 551 -38.58 -5.76 32.69
C LEU A 551 -39.79 -6.68 32.43
N SER A 552 -41.00 -6.12 32.29
CA SER A 552 -42.19 -6.91 31.97
C SER A 552 -42.15 -7.46 30.54
N ARG A 553 -41.68 -6.63 29.58
CA ARG A 553 -41.48 -7.02 28.18
C ARG A 553 -40.34 -8.01 28.03
N LEU A 554 -39.22 -7.79 28.72
CA LEU A 554 -38.11 -8.75 28.76
C LEU A 554 -38.54 -10.13 29.25
N LYS A 555 -39.54 -10.20 30.15
CA LYS A 555 -40.07 -11.46 30.67
C LYS A 555 -40.99 -12.21 29.72
N LYS A 556 -41.73 -11.51 28.86
CA LYS A 556 -42.90 -12.10 28.16
C LYS A 556 -42.90 -11.89 26.65
N ASP A 557 -42.23 -10.87 26.15
CA ASP A 557 -42.44 -10.36 24.79
C ASP A 557 -41.23 -10.54 23.88
N ILE A 558 -40.15 -11.16 24.37
CA ILE A 558 -38.97 -11.49 23.55
C ILE A 558 -39.37 -12.48 22.46
N GLN A 559 -39.06 -12.12 21.21
CA GLN A 559 -39.37 -12.93 20.04
C GLN A 559 -38.14 -13.73 19.57
N PRO A 560 -38.33 -14.96 19.03
CA PRO A 560 -37.22 -15.76 18.53
C PRO A 560 -36.38 -15.09 17.43
N TRP A 561 -36.97 -14.19 16.63
CA TRP A 561 -36.21 -13.46 15.61
C TRP A 561 -35.27 -12.40 16.21
N GLN A 562 -35.62 -11.81 17.37
CA GLN A 562 -34.75 -10.89 18.10
C GLN A 562 -33.53 -11.65 18.66
N GLU A 563 -33.76 -12.86 19.17
CA GLU A 563 -32.68 -13.73 19.67
C GLU A 563 -31.72 -14.18 18.55
N ARG A 564 -32.26 -14.54 17.37
CA ARG A 564 -31.41 -14.86 16.21
C ARG A 564 -30.58 -13.65 15.79
N ARG A 565 -31.21 -12.48 15.68
CA ARG A 565 -30.55 -11.23 15.29
C ARG A 565 -29.46 -10.84 16.30
N SER A 566 -29.71 -10.97 17.60
CA SER A 566 -28.71 -10.65 18.61
C SER A 566 -27.55 -11.65 18.63
N ALA A 567 -27.83 -12.94 18.44
CA ALA A 567 -26.79 -13.96 18.34
C ALA A 567 -25.91 -13.74 17.11
N GLU A 568 -26.51 -13.42 15.96
CA GLU A 568 -25.80 -13.07 14.73
C GLU A 568 -24.93 -11.82 14.91
N TYR A 569 -25.49 -10.75 15.49
CA TYR A 569 -24.76 -9.50 15.66
C TYR A 569 -23.65 -9.56 16.70
N MET A 570 -23.79 -10.37 17.75
CA MET A 570 -22.68 -10.55 18.70
C MET A 570 -21.51 -11.31 18.07
N THR A 571 -21.77 -12.27 17.16
CA THR A 571 -20.72 -13.05 16.51
C THR A 571 -20.09 -12.36 15.30
N HIS A 572 -20.73 -11.30 14.80
CA HIS A 572 -20.22 -10.46 13.71
C HIS A 572 -19.81 -9.06 14.17
N ALA A 573 -19.39 -8.93 15.44
CA ALA A 573 -18.85 -7.69 15.98
C ALA A 573 -17.72 -7.15 15.06
N PRO A 574 -17.62 -5.82 14.85
CA PRO A 574 -16.69 -5.23 13.87
C PRO A 574 -15.23 -5.22 14.36
N LEU A 575 -14.71 -6.38 14.74
CA LEU A 575 -13.34 -6.63 15.17
C LEU A 575 -12.70 -7.67 14.27
N GLY A 576 -11.46 -7.40 13.84
CA GLY A 576 -10.64 -8.34 13.10
C GLY A 576 -9.26 -7.75 12.82
N SER A 577 -8.34 -8.61 12.39
CA SER A 577 -6.97 -8.23 12.06
C SER A 577 -6.83 -7.67 10.64
N LEU A 578 -5.68 -7.05 10.35
CA LEU A 578 -5.40 -6.51 9.01
C LEU A 578 -5.36 -7.59 7.92
N ASN A 579 -4.96 -8.82 8.26
CA ASN A 579 -5.00 -9.98 7.36
C ASN A 579 -6.37 -10.69 7.36
N SER A 580 -7.42 -10.02 7.82
CA SER A 580 -8.82 -10.44 7.81
C SER A 580 -9.19 -11.62 8.72
N VAL A 581 -8.48 -11.81 9.84
CA VAL A 581 -8.89 -12.79 10.87
C VAL A 581 -9.92 -12.12 11.78
N GLY A 582 -11.15 -12.61 11.75
CA GLY A 582 -12.27 -12.08 12.52
C GLY A 582 -12.19 -12.46 14.00
N GLY A 583 -12.61 -11.54 14.87
CA GLY A 583 -12.61 -11.71 16.31
C GLY A 583 -11.61 -10.82 17.03
N VAL A 584 -11.29 -11.19 18.27
CA VAL A 584 -10.36 -10.42 19.13
C VAL A 584 -8.91 -10.61 18.68
N ALA A 585 -8.01 -9.75 19.14
CA ALA A 585 -6.59 -9.81 18.75
C ALA A 585 -5.87 -11.12 19.14
N THR A 586 -6.41 -11.85 20.11
CA THR A 586 -5.88 -13.16 20.57
C THR A 586 -6.61 -14.34 19.92
N GLU A 587 -7.52 -14.09 18.99
CA GLU A 587 -8.27 -15.14 18.31
C GLU A 587 -7.35 -15.93 17.36
N ILE A 588 -7.58 -17.23 17.27
CA ILE A 588 -6.85 -18.09 16.33
C ILE A 588 -7.34 -17.83 14.90
N ASN A 589 -6.49 -18.14 13.91
CA ASN A 589 -6.89 -18.09 12.51
C ASN A 589 -8.01 -19.11 12.24
N ALA A 590 -9.26 -18.64 12.14
CA ALA A 590 -10.43 -19.50 11.93
C ALA A 590 -11.49 -18.85 11.04
N VAL A 591 -11.85 -17.59 11.32
CA VAL A 591 -12.92 -16.86 10.60
C VAL A 591 -12.28 -15.79 9.74
N ASN A 592 -12.56 -15.79 8.43
CA ASN A 592 -12.13 -14.72 7.53
C ASN A 592 -13.21 -13.62 7.51
N TYR A 593 -13.06 -12.61 8.37
CA TYR A 593 -14.05 -11.55 8.53
C TYR A 593 -13.42 -10.25 9.06
N VAL A 594 -13.72 -9.15 8.37
CA VAL A 594 -13.59 -7.78 8.91
C VAL A 594 -14.80 -7.02 8.41
N SER A 595 -15.52 -6.38 9.33
CA SER A 595 -16.74 -5.65 9.00
C SER A 595 -16.49 -4.56 7.93
N PRO A 596 -17.40 -4.40 6.95
CA PRO A 596 -17.39 -3.26 6.04
C PRO A 596 -17.34 -1.91 6.77
N ARG A 597 -17.93 -1.81 7.97
CA ARG A 597 -17.88 -0.59 8.78
C ARG A 597 -16.45 -0.24 9.20
N SER A 598 -15.64 -1.25 9.56
CA SER A 598 -14.24 -1.05 9.92
C SER A 598 -13.42 -0.59 8.71
N TRP A 599 -13.61 -1.22 7.55
CA TRP A 599 -12.96 -0.80 6.30
C TRP A 599 -13.31 0.62 5.89
N LEU A 600 -14.61 0.96 5.90
CA LEU A 600 -15.09 2.28 5.51
C LEU A 600 -14.66 3.35 6.51
N ALA A 601 -14.82 3.13 7.83
CA ALA A 601 -14.44 4.10 8.84
C ALA A 601 -12.94 4.41 8.80
N THR A 602 -12.09 3.37 8.78
CA THR A 602 -10.63 3.56 8.79
C THR A 602 -10.13 4.24 7.52
N SER A 603 -10.61 3.82 6.34
CA SER A 603 -10.23 4.46 5.07
C SER A 603 -10.64 5.93 5.00
N HIS A 604 -11.87 6.27 5.40
CA HIS A 604 -12.36 7.65 5.37
C HIS A 604 -11.69 8.53 6.43
N PHE A 605 -11.33 7.99 7.59
CA PHE A 605 -10.53 8.71 8.58
C PHE A 605 -9.14 9.08 8.03
N VAL A 606 -8.45 8.12 7.41
CA VAL A 606 -7.13 8.35 6.80
C VAL A 606 -7.21 9.38 5.68
N LEU A 607 -8.22 9.28 4.80
CA LEU A 607 -8.46 10.27 3.75
C LEU A 607 -8.77 11.65 4.33
N GLY A 608 -9.66 11.74 5.31
CA GLY A 608 -10.00 12.99 6.00
C GLY A 608 -8.79 13.66 6.62
N PHE A 609 -7.94 12.88 7.30
CA PHE A 609 -6.69 13.36 7.88
C PHE A 609 -5.72 13.92 6.82
N PHE A 610 -5.44 13.18 5.74
CA PHE A 610 -4.51 13.66 4.71
C PHE A 610 -5.05 14.85 3.93
N LEU A 611 -6.37 14.92 3.71
CA LEU A 611 -7.00 16.10 3.13
C LEU A 611 -6.87 17.31 4.06
N PHE A 612 -6.98 17.12 5.38
CA PHE A 612 -6.77 18.21 6.34
C PHE A 612 -5.32 18.73 6.31
N VAL A 613 -4.34 17.82 6.24
CA VAL A 613 -2.93 18.20 6.06
C VAL A 613 -2.74 18.96 4.74
N GLY A 614 -3.36 18.48 3.65
CA GLY A 614 -3.38 19.17 2.36
C GLY A 614 -3.99 20.57 2.45
N HIS A 615 -5.08 20.73 3.21
CA HIS A 615 -5.69 22.04 3.47
C HIS A 615 -4.71 22.99 4.16
N LEU A 616 -4.08 22.59 5.25
CA LEU A 616 -3.10 23.43 5.97
C LEU A 616 -1.96 23.86 5.05
N TRP A 617 -1.43 22.92 4.26
CA TRP A 617 -0.37 23.17 3.28
C TRP A 617 -0.80 24.18 2.23
N HIS A 618 -1.92 23.93 1.53
CA HIS A 618 -2.36 24.78 0.43
C HIS A 618 -2.87 26.14 0.90
N ALA A 619 -3.57 26.22 2.03
CA ALA A 619 -4.03 27.48 2.61
C ALA A 619 -2.87 28.35 3.09
N GLY A 620 -1.89 27.74 3.79
CA GLY A 620 -0.67 28.43 4.21
C GLY A 620 0.12 28.96 3.01
N ARG A 621 0.35 28.11 2.00
CA ARG A 621 1.05 28.51 0.77
C ARG A 621 0.30 29.59 -0.01
N ALA A 622 -1.01 29.49 -0.13
CA ALA A 622 -1.82 30.50 -0.82
C ALA A 622 -1.74 31.86 -0.13
N ARG A 623 -1.77 31.88 1.22
CA ARG A 623 -1.60 33.13 1.99
C ARG A 623 -0.20 33.72 1.80
N ALA A 624 0.85 32.91 1.89
CA ALA A 624 2.22 33.37 1.66
C ALA A 624 2.43 33.90 0.23
N ALA A 625 1.83 33.24 -0.76
CA ALA A 625 1.95 33.65 -2.16
C ALA A 625 1.18 34.95 -2.46
N ALA A 626 -0.01 35.10 -1.89
CA ALA A 626 -0.77 36.35 -1.99
C ALA A 626 -0.05 37.52 -1.30
N ALA A 627 0.70 37.24 -0.24
CA ALA A 627 1.51 38.23 0.46
C ALA A 627 2.94 38.39 -0.12
N GLY A 628 3.31 37.61 -1.13
CA GLY A 628 4.54 37.78 -1.91
C GLY A 628 5.82 37.25 -1.29
N PHE A 629 5.75 36.35 -0.29
CA PHE A 629 6.93 35.80 0.40
C PHE A 629 7.00 34.27 0.41
N GLU A 630 6.23 33.58 -0.44
CA GLU A 630 6.20 32.11 -0.51
C GLU A 630 7.52 31.47 -0.96
N LYS A 631 8.43 32.27 -1.51
CA LYS A 631 9.74 31.84 -2.02
C LYS A 631 10.89 32.09 -1.04
N GLY A 632 10.61 32.66 0.13
CA GLY A 632 11.60 33.00 1.14
C GLY A 632 11.53 34.45 1.59
N ILE A 633 12.34 34.79 2.60
CA ILE A 633 12.48 36.14 3.14
C ILE A 633 13.42 36.94 2.23
N ASP A 634 13.02 38.17 1.92
CA ASP A 634 13.89 39.12 1.23
C ASP A 634 15.07 39.50 2.14
N ARG A 635 16.29 39.31 1.64
CA ARG A 635 17.52 39.59 2.40
C ARG A 635 17.68 41.07 2.71
N ASP A 636 17.15 41.93 1.87
CA ASP A 636 17.27 43.39 2.02
C ASP A 636 16.15 43.95 2.92
N PHE A 637 15.07 43.18 3.12
CA PHE A 637 13.88 43.60 3.84
C PHE A 637 13.36 42.51 4.78
N GLU A 638 14.21 42.02 5.69
CA GLU A 638 13.80 41.08 6.72
C GLU A 638 12.88 41.76 7.76
N PRO A 639 11.58 41.38 7.86
CA PRO A 639 10.62 42.11 8.69
C PRO A 639 10.99 42.11 10.18
N VAL A 640 11.64 41.05 10.66
CA VAL A 640 12.04 40.90 12.06
C VAL A 640 13.07 41.95 12.48
N LEU A 641 13.95 42.38 11.56
CA LEU A 641 14.94 43.43 11.84
C LEU A 641 14.31 44.82 12.02
N SER A 642 13.08 45.01 11.54
CA SER A 642 12.30 46.24 11.72
C SER A 642 11.40 46.20 12.96
N MET A 643 11.35 45.08 13.68
CA MET A 643 10.57 44.95 14.92
C MET A 643 11.42 45.38 16.13
N THR A 644 10.75 45.90 17.16
CA THR A 644 11.42 46.21 18.43
C THR A 644 11.92 44.91 19.08
N PRO A 645 13.17 44.86 19.59
CA PRO A 645 13.63 43.74 20.40
C PRO A 645 12.69 43.49 21.58
N LEU A 646 12.52 42.21 21.95
CA LEU A 646 11.60 41.82 23.03
C LEU A 646 12.16 42.07 24.45
N ASN A 647 13.40 42.56 24.56
CA ASN A 647 14.11 42.75 25.82
C ASN A 647 14.40 44.22 26.13
#